data_AF-A0A8D1XF01-F1
#
_entry.id   AF-A0A8D1XF01-F1
#
_cell.length_a   1.000
_cell.length_b   1.000
_cell.length_c   1.000
_cell.angle_alpha   90.00
_cell.angle_beta   90.00
_cell.angle_gamma   90.00
#
_symmetry.space_group_name_H-M   'P 1'
#
loop_
_entity.id
_entity.type
_entity.pdbx_description
1 polymer ?
#
loop_
_entity_poly.entity_id
_entity_poly.type
_entity_poly.pdbx_seq_one_letter_code
_entity_poly.pdbx_strand_id
1 'polypeptide(L)'
;QLASDALPNDMTLALAYLLALPQVLDANKCFEKQSPSALSLQLAAYYYSLQIYARLAPCFRDKCHPLYRADPKELIKMVTRHVTRFGWEAWPEDLVALTKQLQHYNERLLDFTQAQVLQGLQKGVDVQRFTADNQYKRETILGLAETLEENVYSIALSLAQRYSVSHWEVFMTHLEFLFTDSGLSTVEIENRAQSLHLFETLKTDPKAFHKHMVKYIYPTIGGFDHERLLYYFTLLESCGCADLGNYTIKPETHIRLLKKFKVVASGLNYKQLTDENRNPLEALEPVLSSQNVLSISKLVPKIPDKEGRMLSASSLYTVWLQKLFWDGDPHLLKQVPASPPEWLGAYDVCLKYFDRLRPGDLIAVVDAVTFSPKAVTKLSVEARKEMTVKAIKTVQHFIEKPRKRSSEEDIQEASDSKMTYVDALNHLEKSLAHLETLNHSFILSLKNSEQETLQKYSYLYDLSRSEKEKVHDQAVAMCLDGQPLSLIRQLLEVAVGPLDISPKAVVQSAVGSIISALSGGSADLGGLTDPLRVLEGVVAAVHASVDEGEELVSSEDLLEWLRPFCADDSWPVRPRIQVLQILGQSFHLTEEDGKLLVFFRTEAIVKATWPHRQVDVADTEDEEKRYSLFTELLETSHREAEFQHLALLLQAWPPMRREYSITENPWVRLATVMLTRCTTENKDALGKEVLKLCRSLYHTEQMLPAECVKELCSLLLHQALLLPSLKLLLESQDAGLHALALEHVTAVAQVNDSNCDPELLSLLLDAKLLVKCVSTPFYPRLVQHLLAGPQQGRWDAEELARHLRGAGHEAEAGSLLLAARGTHRALRTFSTALGAGQHWV
;
A
#
# COMPACT_ATOMS: atom_id res chain seq x y z
N GLN A 1 -29.28 66.99 17.89
CA GLN A 1 -27.98 67.40 17.32
C GLN A 1 -27.22 68.27 18.31
N LEU A 2 -27.71 69.46 18.67
CA LEU A 2 -27.09 70.36 19.67
C LEU A 2 -26.68 69.67 20.98
N ALA A 3 -27.55 68.84 21.56
CA ALA A 3 -27.22 68.05 22.74
C ALA A 3 -26.04 67.07 22.53
N SER A 4 -25.96 66.45 21.35
CA SER A 4 -24.92 65.47 20.99
C SER A 4 -23.56 66.14 20.75
N ASP A 5 -23.57 67.37 20.22
CA ASP A 5 -22.36 68.15 19.96
C ASP A 5 -21.82 68.78 21.25
N ALA A 6 -22.70 69.13 22.20
CA ALA A 6 -22.34 69.69 23.50
C ALA A 6 -21.83 68.63 24.49
N LEU A 7 -22.34 67.39 24.44
CA LEU A 7 -22.10 66.35 25.45
C LEU A 7 -20.61 66.06 25.75
N PRO A 8 -19.68 66.05 24.77
CA PRO A 8 -18.25 65.83 25.04
C PRO A 8 -17.57 66.99 25.79
N ASN A 9 -18.10 68.21 25.70
CA ASN A 9 -17.44 69.44 26.16
C ASN A 9 -18.17 70.13 27.33
N ASP A 10 -19.50 70.08 27.38
CA ASP A 10 -20.35 70.71 28.40
C ASP A 10 -21.63 69.88 28.64
N MET A 11 -21.62 69.11 29.72
CA MET A 11 -22.74 68.23 30.11
C MET A 11 -23.94 69.01 30.64
N THR A 12 -23.73 70.18 31.24
CA THR A 12 -24.83 70.99 31.77
C THR A 12 -25.61 71.62 30.62
N LEU A 13 -24.91 72.12 29.61
CA LEU A 13 -25.51 72.60 28.37
C LEU A 13 -26.18 71.45 27.59
N ALA A 14 -25.52 70.28 27.49
CA ALA A 14 -26.12 69.11 26.86
C ALA A 14 -27.41 68.66 27.57
N LEU A 15 -27.42 68.62 28.90
CA LEU A 15 -28.62 68.30 29.69
C LEU A 15 -29.73 69.34 29.48
N ALA A 16 -29.39 70.63 29.42
CA ALA A 16 -30.37 71.68 29.12
C ALA A 16 -31.03 71.48 27.74
N TYR A 17 -30.24 71.14 26.72
CA TYR A 17 -30.77 70.80 25.39
C TYR A 17 -31.63 69.52 25.41
N LEU A 18 -31.25 68.51 26.18
CA LEU A 18 -32.05 67.27 26.33
C LEU A 18 -33.38 67.54 27.05
N LEU A 19 -33.38 68.36 28.11
CA LEU A 19 -34.59 68.73 28.85
C LEU A 19 -35.55 69.59 28.02
N ALA A 20 -35.04 70.31 27.02
CA ALA A 20 -35.83 71.13 26.09
C ALA A 20 -36.44 70.34 24.91
N LEU A 21 -36.23 69.01 24.83
CA LEU A 21 -36.76 68.20 23.74
C LEU A 21 -38.30 68.14 23.76
N PRO A 22 -38.98 68.29 22.61
CA PRO A 22 -40.44 68.18 22.53
C PRO A 22 -40.93 66.77 22.90
N GLN A 23 -40.19 65.76 22.46
CA GLN A 23 -40.44 64.35 22.76
C GLN A 23 -39.34 63.83 23.68
N VAL A 24 -39.69 63.54 24.94
CA VAL A 24 -38.71 63.19 25.99
C VAL A 24 -37.89 61.93 25.66
N LEU A 25 -38.49 60.96 24.95
CA LEU A 25 -37.82 59.73 24.55
C LEU A 25 -36.81 59.92 23.40
N ASP A 26 -36.86 61.02 22.64
CA ASP A 26 -35.86 61.31 21.59
C ASP A 26 -34.45 61.53 22.15
N ALA A 27 -34.33 61.75 23.47
CA ALA A 27 -33.04 61.76 24.16
C ALA A 27 -32.23 60.47 23.93
N ASN A 28 -32.88 59.32 23.69
CA ASN A 28 -32.21 58.06 23.35
C ASN A 28 -31.38 58.17 22.07
N LYS A 29 -31.89 58.85 21.03
CA LYS A 29 -31.15 59.07 19.79
C LYS A 29 -29.86 59.87 20.02
N CYS A 30 -29.80 60.65 21.11
CA CYS A 30 -28.60 61.36 21.53
C CYS A 30 -27.67 60.42 22.31
N PHE A 31 -28.18 59.70 23.31
CA PHE A 31 -27.37 58.80 24.15
C PHE A 31 -26.82 57.59 23.40
N GLU A 32 -27.56 57.03 22.44
CA GLU A 32 -27.13 55.90 21.59
C GLU A 32 -26.03 56.28 20.59
N LYS A 33 -25.98 57.55 20.16
CA LYS A 33 -24.92 58.05 19.26
C LYS A 33 -23.58 58.27 19.96
N GLN A 34 -23.58 58.33 21.30
CA GLN A 34 -22.38 58.59 22.10
C GLN A 34 -21.71 57.27 22.48
N SER A 35 -20.37 57.27 22.57
CA SER A 35 -19.66 56.11 23.14
C SER A 35 -20.10 55.90 24.59
N PRO A 36 -20.41 54.66 25.01
CA PRO A 36 -20.80 54.40 26.39
C PRO A 36 -19.62 54.71 27.33
N SER A 37 -19.83 55.66 28.24
CA SER A 37 -18.92 56.01 29.32
C SER A 37 -19.71 56.06 30.62
N ALA A 38 -19.06 55.88 31.77
CA ALA A 38 -19.73 56.01 33.07
C ALA A 38 -20.50 57.33 33.18
N LEU A 39 -19.92 58.40 32.64
CA LEU A 39 -20.48 59.73 32.71
C LEU A 39 -21.68 59.94 31.77
N SER A 40 -21.64 59.43 30.53
CA SER A 40 -22.78 59.49 29.61
C SER A 40 -23.96 58.63 30.08
N LEU A 41 -23.69 57.46 30.67
CA LEU A 41 -24.70 56.59 31.26
C LEU A 41 -25.32 57.16 32.54
N GLN A 42 -24.51 57.77 33.41
CA GLN A 42 -25.00 58.51 34.59
C GLN A 42 -25.86 59.71 34.18
N LEU A 43 -25.46 60.46 33.15
CA LEU A 43 -26.23 61.58 32.62
C LEU A 43 -27.59 61.13 32.05
N ALA A 44 -27.63 59.99 31.35
CA ALA A 44 -28.88 59.38 30.88
C ALA A 44 -29.78 58.95 32.04
N ALA A 45 -29.23 58.23 33.02
CA ALA A 45 -29.96 57.85 34.22
C ALA A 45 -30.50 59.06 35.00
N TYR A 46 -29.71 60.14 35.09
CA TYR A 46 -30.13 61.40 35.72
C TYR A 46 -31.25 62.08 34.93
N TYR A 47 -31.10 62.21 33.61
CA TYR A 47 -32.12 62.77 32.73
C TYR A 47 -33.46 62.04 32.87
N TYR A 48 -33.48 60.72 32.76
CA TYR A 48 -34.71 59.94 32.92
C TYR A 48 -35.26 60.02 34.34
N SER A 49 -34.41 60.07 35.37
CA SER A 49 -34.84 60.27 36.76
C SER A 49 -35.54 61.62 36.95
N LEU A 50 -35.00 62.70 36.37
CA LEU A 50 -35.62 64.03 36.38
C LEU A 50 -37.00 64.01 35.69
N GLN A 51 -37.10 63.35 34.54
CA GLN A 51 -38.32 63.27 33.73
C GLN A 51 -39.42 62.43 34.40
N ILE A 52 -39.04 61.34 35.08
CA ILE A 52 -39.95 60.50 35.87
C ILE A 52 -40.41 61.26 37.11
N TYR A 53 -39.48 61.88 37.85
CA TYR A 53 -39.81 62.64 39.05
C TYR A 53 -40.76 63.81 38.74
N ALA A 54 -40.49 64.58 37.68
CA ALA A 54 -41.32 65.71 37.28
C ALA A 54 -42.77 65.31 36.89
N ARG A 55 -42.99 64.04 36.50
CA ARG A 55 -44.31 63.49 36.18
C ARG A 55 -45.02 62.87 37.39
N LEU A 56 -44.26 62.32 38.33
CA LEU A 56 -44.78 61.74 39.58
C LEU A 56 -45.17 62.80 40.61
N ALA A 57 -44.54 63.97 40.58
CA ALA A 57 -44.89 65.11 41.42
C ALA A 57 -45.72 66.11 40.62
N PRO A 58 -47.05 66.20 40.84
CA PRO A 58 -47.85 67.19 40.15
C PRO A 58 -47.65 68.57 40.80
N CYS A 59 -47.35 69.56 39.96
CA CYS A 59 -47.63 70.98 40.17
C CYS A 59 -46.78 71.76 41.19
N PHE A 60 -45.81 72.58 40.74
CA PHE A 60 -45.60 73.92 41.31
C PHE A 60 -45.00 74.90 40.28
N ARG A 61 -45.74 75.97 40.02
CA ARG A 61 -45.26 77.18 39.33
C ARG A 61 -44.57 78.08 40.38
N ASP A 62 -43.46 78.70 40.01
CA ASP A 62 -42.82 79.89 40.62
C ASP A 62 -41.58 79.81 41.55
N LYS A 63 -40.93 78.66 41.83
CA LYS A 63 -39.56 78.67 42.44
C LYS A 63 -38.67 77.53 41.95
N CYS A 64 -37.34 77.75 41.91
CA CYS A 64 -36.35 76.70 41.64
C CYS A 64 -36.60 75.49 42.55
N HIS A 65 -37.06 74.39 41.96
CA HIS A 65 -37.45 73.18 42.68
C HIS A 65 -36.27 72.65 43.51
N PRO A 66 -36.50 72.08 44.72
CA PRO A 66 -35.49 71.31 45.45
C PRO A 66 -34.80 70.19 44.66
N LEU A 67 -35.34 69.85 43.48
CA LEU A 67 -34.87 68.83 42.55
C LEU A 67 -33.52 69.20 41.95
N TYR A 68 -33.31 70.49 41.63
CA TYR A 68 -32.05 71.00 41.09
C TYR A 68 -31.01 71.27 42.19
N ARG A 69 -31.39 71.13 43.46
CA ARG A 69 -30.50 71.22 44.63
C ARG A 69 -30.16 69.83 45.20
N ALA A 70 -30.86 68.79 44.77
CA ALA A 70 -30.55 67.42 45.15
C ALA A 70 -29.32 66.94 44.39
N ASP A 71 -28.44 66.23 45.10
CA ASP A 71 -27.34 65.53 44.45
C ASP A 71 -27.91 64.58 43.38
N PRO A 72 -27.41 64.64 42.12
CA PRO A 72 -27.87 63.77 41.04
C PRO A 72 -27.92 62.29 41.40
N LYS A 73 -26.96 61.80 42.20
CA LYS A 73 -26.89 60.41 42.67
C LYS A 73 -28.03 60.07 43.62
N GLU A 74 -28.39 60.98 44.52
CA GLU A 74 -29.48 60.78 45.46
C GLU A 74 -30.84 60.86 44.76
N LEU A 75 -30.98 61.70 43.73
CA LEU A 75 -32.19 61.72 42.89
C LEU A 75 -32.37 60.40 42.12
N ILE A 76 -31.32 59.91 41.43
CA ILE A 76 -31.37 58.64 40.70
C ILE A 76 -31.76 57.50 41.65
N LYS A 77 -31.12 57.41 42.83
CA LYS A 77 -31.45 56.39 43.84
C LYS A 77 -32.89 56.47 44.31
N MET A 78 -33.37 57.67 44.63
CA MET A 78 -34.72 57.90 45.13
C MET A 78 -35.77 57.48 44.09
N VAL A 79 -35.61 57.92 42.85
CA VAL A 79 -36.53 57.60 41.76
C VAL A 79 -36.48 56.11 41.43
N THR A 80 -35.28 55.53 41.30
CA THR A 80 -35.13 54.09 41.05
C THR A 80 -35.80 53.26 42.13
N ARG A 81 -35.59 53.58 43.42
CA ARG A 81 -36.24 52.88 44.55
C ARG A 81 -37.76 53.00 44.51
N HIS A 82 -38.29 54.17 44.16
CA HIS A 82 -39.71 54.39 44.04
C HIS A 82 -40.31 53.56 42.90
N VAL A 83 -39.69 53.60 41.72
CA VAL A 83 -40.11 52.88 40.52
C VAL A 83 -40.09 51.35 40.73
N THR A 84 -39.05 50.81 41.38
CA THR A 84 -38.96 49.36 41.67
C THR A 84 -40.00 48.89 42.70
N ARG A 85 -40.47 49.76 43.60
CA ARG A 85 -41.37 49.40 44.71
C ARG A 85 -42.86 49.35 44.33
N PHE A 86 -43.30 50.15 43.36
CA PHE A 86 -44.73 50.36 43.08
C PHE A 86 -45.31 49.59 41.89
N GLY A 87 -44.50 48.83 41.12
CA GLY A 87 -44.97 47.93 40.06
C GLY A 87 -45.64 48.63 38.86
N TRP A 88 -45.54 48.05 37.66
CA TRP A 88 -45.90 48.75 36.40
C TRP A 88 -47.41 48.87 36.15
N GLU A 89 -48.25 48.23 36.96
CA GLU A 89 -49.66 47.95 36.63
C GLU A 89 -50.62 49.14 36.81
N ALA A 90 -50.14 50.30 37.30
CA ALA A 90 -50.99 51.48 37.56
C ALA A 90 -50.47 52.79 36.93
N TRP A 91 -49.45 52.75 36.07
CA TRP A 91 -48.78 53.95 35.56
C TRP A 91 -49.20 54.29 34.12
N PRO A 92 -49.30 55.58 33.74
CA PRO A 92 -49.52 55.98 32.35
C PRO A 92 -48.43 55.41 31.42
N GLU A 93 -48.78 55.07 30.17
CA GLU A 93 -47.86 54.45 29.20
C GLU A 93 -46.55 55.24 29.02
N ASP A 94 -46.62 56.57 28.99
CA ASP A 94 -45.46 57.45 28.89
C ASP A 94 -44.50 57.28 30.09
N LEU A 95 -45.02 57.09 31.29
CA LEU A 95 -44.23 56.90 32.49
C LEU A 95 -43.60 55.50 32.53
N VAL A 96 -44.33 54.48 32.07
CA VAL A 96 -43.81 53.11 31.89
C VAL A 96 -42.65 53.10 30.89
N ALA A 97 -42.77 53.82 29.77
CA ALA A 97 -41.71 53.94 28.78
C ALA A 97 -40.45 54.61 29.35
N LEU A 98 -40.59 55.69 30.12
CA LEU A 98 -39.47 56.36 30.78
C LEU A 98 -38.81 55.49 31.85
N THR A 99 -39.60 54.73 32.61
CA THR A 99 -39.10 53.75 33.58
C THR A 99 -38.28 52.65 32.93
N LYS A 100 -38.73 52.11 31.79
CA LYS A 100 -37.96 51.13 31.01
C LYS A 100 -36.62 51.71 30.58
N GLN A 101 -36.57 52.98 30.18
CA GLN A 101 -35.31 53.65 29.82
C GLN A 101 -34.40 53.89 31.03
N LEU A 102 -34.95 54.34 32.16
CA LEU A 102 -34.19 54.49 33.40
C LEU A 102 -33.58 53.15 33.85
N GLN A 103 -34.34 52.06 33.79
CA GLN A 103 -33.85 50.72 34.09
C GLN A 103 -32.76 50.30 33.11
N HIS A 104 -32.96 50.49 31.81
CA HIS A 104 -31.98 50.19 30.77
C HIS A 104 -30.63 50.89 30.99
N TYR A 105 -30.62 52.20 31.24
CA TYR A 105 -29.36 52.94 31.45
C TYR A 105 -28.72 52.63 32.80
N ASN A 106 -29.51 52.37 33.85
CA ASN A 106 -28.98 51.92 35.14
C ASN A 106 -28.32 50.54 35.03
N GLU A 107 -28.95 49.59 34.33
CA GLU A 107 -28.38 48.27 34.06
C GLU A 107 -27.06 48.39 33.28
N ARG A 108 -27.04 49.19 32.20
CA ARG A 108 -25.82 49.45 31.43
C ARG A 108 -24.73 50.14 32.24
N LEU A 109 -25.08 51.09 33.11
CA LEU A 109 -24.11 51.76 33.98
C LEU A 109 -23.48 50.78 34.97
N LEU A 110 -24.28 49.91 35.56
CA LEU A 110 -23.77 48.90 36.48
C LEU A 110 -22.91 47.87 35.75
N ASP A 111 -23.32 47.42 34.55
CA ASP A 111 -22.53 46.50 33.73
C ASP A 111 -21.20 47.12 33.29
N PHE A 112 -21.21 48.41 32.94
CA PHE A 112 -20.01 49.18 32.62
C PHE A 112 -19.07 49.28 33.83
N THR A 113 -19.62 49.59 35.00
CA THR A 113 -18.84 49.67 36.25
C THR A 113 -18.23 48.31 36.59
N GLN A 114 -19.00 47.24 36.43
CA GLN A 114 -18.53 45.88 36.67
C GLN A 114 -17.43 45.48 35.70
N ALA A 115 -17.59 45.79 34.42
CA ALA A 115 -16.57 45.54 33.40
C ALA A 115 -15.28 46.34 33.65
N GLN A 116 -15.36 47.57 34.16
CA GLN A 116 -14.18 48.35 34.58
C GLN A 116 -13.45 47.72 35.77
N VAL A 117 -14.19 47.19 36.75
CA VAL A 117 -13.60 46.43 37.86
C VAL A 117 -12.89 45.18 37.34
N LEU A 118 -13.51 44.45 36.40
CA LEU A 118 -12.93 43.26 35.78
C LEU A 118 -11.68 43.58 34.94
N GLN A 119 -11.67 44.71 34.23
CA GLN A 119 -10.50 45.21 33.52
C GLN A 119 -9.34 45.54 34.48
N GLY A 120 -9.66 46.08 35.66
CA GLY A 120 -8.70 46.34 36.74
C GLY A 120 -8.04 45.09 37.32
N LEU A 121 -8.66 43.90 37.18
CA LEU A 121 -8.08 42.61 37.56
C LEU A 121 -7.06 42.08 36.53
N GLN A 122 -6.74 42.84 35.48
CA GLN A 122 -5.81 42.49 34.40
C GLN A 122 -6.19 41.21 33.63
N LYS A 123 -7.48 40.82 33.62
CA LYS A 123 -7.99 39.62 32.94
C LYS A 123 -8.47 39.87 31.48
N GLY A 124 -8.07 40.98 30.86
CA GLY A 124 -8.29 41.21 29.42
C GLY A 124 -9.75 41.38 28.98
N VAL A 125 -10.61 41.96 29.82
CA VAL A 125 -12.04 42.15 29.51
C VAL A 125 -12.27 43.35 28.59
N ASP A 126 -12.98 43.13 27.49
CA ASP A 126 -13.51 44.19 26.64
C ASP A 126 -14.77 44.78 27.28
N VAL A 127 -14.64 46.00 27.80
CA VAL A 127 -15.72 46.71 28.50
C VAL A 127 -16.93 46.95 27.60
N GLN A 128 -16.71 47.28 26.32
CA GLN A 128 -17.82 47.58 25.42
C GLN A 128 -18.59 46.30 25.10
N ARG A 129 -17.88 45.22 24.77
CA ARG A 129 -18.50 43.92 24.47
C ARG A 129 -19.19 43.33 25.70
N PHE A 130 -18.59 43.45 26.89
CA PHE A 130 -19.20 42.99 28.13
C PHE A 130 -20.52 43.70 28.42
N THR A 131 -20.69 44.98 28.10
CA THR A 131 -21.97 45.66 28.35
C THR A 131 -23.10 45.29 27.38
N ALA A 132 -22.77 44.82 26.18
CA ALA A 132 -23.72 44.67 25.07
C ALA A 132 -24.02 43.21 24.67
N ASP A 133 -23.07 42.29 24.85
CA ASP A 133 -23.14 40.91 24.36
C ASP A 133 -23.30 39.93 25.53
N ASN A 134 -24.50 39.34 25.65
CA ASN A 134 -24.81 38.38 26.72
C ASN A 134 -24.02 37.07 26.60
N GLN A 135 -23.65 36.65 25.38
CA GLN A 135 -22.83 35.47 25.18
C GLN A 135 -21.40 35.75 25.65
N TYR A 136 -20.85 36.92 25.33
CA TYR A 136 -19.55 37.34 25.83
C TYR A 136 -19.53 37.53 27.36
N LYS A 137 -20.61 38.07 27.97
CA LYS A 137 -20.74 38.11 29.45
C LYS A 137 -20.61 36.72 30.04
N ARG A 138 -21.38 35.77 29.49
CA ARG A 138 -21.38 34.37 29.93
C ARG A 138 -19.99 33.75 29.79
N GLU A 139 -19.35 33.84 28.64
CA GLU A 139 -17.99 33.31 28.40
C GLU A 139 -16.96 33.95 29.32
N THR A 140 -17.04 35.27 29.53
CA THR A 140 -16.15 35.98 30.46
C THR A 140 -16.33 35.48 31.90
N ILE A 141 -17.57 35.26 32.34
CA ILE A 141 -17.85 34.75 33.70
C ILE A 141 -17.32 33.32 33.87
N LEU A 142 -17.50 32.45 32.88
CA LEU A 142 -16.95 31.10 32.90
C LEU A 142 -15.42 31.12 32.90
N GLY A 143 -14.77 31.96 32.08
CA GLY A 143 -13.32 32.13 32.08
C GLY A 143 -12.78 32.72 33.40
N LEU A 144 -13.53 33.57 34.10
CA LEU A 144 -13.15 34.04 35.44
C LEU A 144 -13.22 32.92 36.49
N ALA A 145 -14.04 31.89 36.27
CA ALA A 145 -14.12 30.74 37.15
C ALA A 145 -12.88 29.83 37.04
N GLU A 146 -12.11 29.93 35.97
CA GLU A 146 -10.83 29.21 35.74
C GLU A 146 -9.68 29.86 36.55
N THR A 147 -9.80 29.85 37.87
CA THR A 147 -8.87 30.53 38.78
C THR A 147 -8.66 29.77 40.08
N LEU A 148 -7.45 29.85 40.63
CA LEU A 148 -7.15 29.36 41.98
C LEU A 148 -7.41 30.43 43.07
N GLU A 149 -7.51 31.70 42.68
CA GLU A 149 -7.72 32.83 43.59
C GLU A 149 -9.17 32.87 44.12
N GLU A 150 -9.37 32.73 45.43
CA GLU A 150 -10.68 32.65 46.07
C GLU A 150 -11.54 33.90 45.85
N ASN A 151 -10.92 35.07 45.92
CA ASN A 151 -11.55 36.37 45.70
C ASN A 151 -12.04 36.52 44.25
N VAL A 152 -11.28 36.05 43.25
CA VAL A 152 -11.71 36.08 41.84
C VAL A 152 -12.83 35.07 41.59
N TYR A 153 -12.73 33.88 42.19
CA TYR A 153 -13.77 32.86 42.10
C TYR A 153 -15.11 33.34 42.70
N SER A 154 -15.06 34.01 43.86
CA SER A 154 -16.24 34.63 44.48
C SER A 154 -16.88 35.70 43.59
N ILE A 155 -16.06 36.51 42.90
CA ILE A 155 -16.55 37.47 41.91
C ILE A 155 -17.27 36.75 40.75
N ALA A 156 -16.70 35.67 40.22
CA ALA A 156 -17.33 34.89 39.15
C ALA A 156 -18.72 34.36 39.57
N LEU A 157 -18.86 33.85 40.79
CA LEU A 157 -20.16 33.40 41.32
C LEU A 157 -21.17 34.52 41.48
N SER A 158 -20.75 35.67 42.02
CA SER A 158 -21.62 36.85 42.15
C SER A 158 -22.12 37.34 40.78
N LEU A 159 -21.24 37.33 39.77
CA LEU A 159 -21.61 37.69 38.40
C LEU A 159 -22.53 36.67 37.77
N ALA A 160 -22.29 35.38 37.97
CA ALA A 160 -23.16 34.33 37.46
C ALA A 160 -24.58 34.47 37.99
N GLN A 161 -24.74 34.70 39.30
CA GLN A 161 -26.04 34.95 39.92
C GLN A 161 -26.71 36.19 39.32
N ARG A 162 -25.96 37.27 39.10
CA ARG A 162 -26.50 38.53 38.57
C ARG A 162 -26.93 38.44 37.11
N TYR A 163 -26.16 37.76 36.27
CA TYR A 163 -26.41 37.64 34.84
C TYR A 163 -27.15 36.36 34.45
N SER A 164 -27.70 35.65 35.44
CA SER A 164 -28.45 34.40 35.25
C SER A 164 -27.66 33.33 34.50
N VAL A 165 -26.32 33.29 34.67
CA VAL A 165 -25.48 32.18 34.21
C VAL A 165 -25.65 31.04 35.22
N SER A 166 -25.80 29.81 34.73
CA SER A 166 -26.04 28.67 35.62
C SER A 166 -24.84 28.44 36.53
N HIS A 167 -25.09 28.33 37.84
CA HIS A 167 -24.07 27.92 38.80
C HIS A 167 -23.48 26.55 38.45
N TRP A 168 -24.30 25.67 37.86
CA TRP A 168 -23.85 24.37 37.37
C TRP A 168 -22.72 24.54 36.33
N GLU A 169 -22.87 25.48 35.40
CA GLU A 169 -21.89 25.72 34.34
C GLU A 169 -20.60 26.33 34.87
N VAL A 170 -20.71 27.26 35.82
CA VAL A 170 -19.55 27.85 36.52
C VAL A 170 -18.79 26.79 37.29
N PHE A 171 -19.48 25.91 38.03
CA PHE A 171 -18.85 24.82 38.77
C PHE A 171 -18.24 23.76 37.85
N MET A 172 -18.90 23.43 36.74
CA MET A 172 -18.37 22.45 35.78
C MET A 172 -17.12 23.00 35.07
N THR A 173 -17.13 24.28 34.69
CA THR A 173 -15.97 24.97 34.11
C THR A 173 -14.81 25.03 35.11
N HIS A 174 -15.09 25.35 36.38
CA HIS A 174 -14.06 25.32 37.41
C HIS A 174 -13.49 23.91 37.60
N LEU A 175 -14.34 22.88 37.67
CA LEU A 175 -13.90 21.50 37.80
C LEU A 175 -13.04 21.06 36.61
N GLU A 176 -13.40 21.44 35.39
CA GLU A 176 -12.57 21.21 34.20
C GLU A 176 -11.19 21.84 34.36
N PHE A 177 -11.13 23.14 34.66
CA PHE A 177 -9.88 23.86 34.92
C PHE A 177 -9.01 23.18 35.99
N LEU A 178 -9.62 22.68 37.07
CA LEU A 178 -8.91 21.95 38.11
C LEU A 178 -8.21 20.70 37.54
N PHE A 179 -8.85 19.97 36.62
CA PHE A 179 -8.25 18.80 35.99
C PHE A 179 -7.24 19.12 34.88
N THR A 180 -7.40 20.24 34.17
CA THR A 180 -6.60 20.56 32.97
C THR A 180 -5.44 21.50 33.25
N ASP A 181 -5.73 22.75 33.59
CA ASP A 181 -4.78 23.86 33.51
C ASP A 181 -4.33 24.38 34.88
N SER A 182 -4.93 23.89 35.96
CA SER A 182 -4.62 24.37 37.32
C SER A 182 -3.23 23.99 37.84
N GLY A 183 -2.61 22.94 37.29
CA GLY A 183 -1.34 22.40 37.77
C GLY A 183 -1.39 21.72 39.15
N LEU A 184 -2.58 21.55 39.74
CA LEU A 184 -2.76 20.95 41.06
C LEU A 184 -2.58 19.43 41.05
N SER A 185 -2.12 18.89 42.19
CA SER A 185 -2.15 17.45 42.46
C SER A 185 -3.58 16.92 42.65
N THR A 186 -3.78 15.61 42.52
CA THR A 186 -5.12 15.00 42.65
C THR A 186 -5.75 15.26 44.03
N VAL A 187 -4.94 15.24 45.09
CA VAL A 187 -5.37 15.51 46.46
C VAL A 187 -5.79 16.98 46.63
N GLU A 188 -5.05 17.92 46.05
CA GLU A 188 -5.40 19.35 46.12
C GLU A 188 -6.70 19.65 45.38
N ILE A 189 -6.94 18.98 44.24
CA ILE A 189 -8.20 19.10 43.50
C ILE A 189 -9.36 18.55 44.32
N GLU A 190 -9.19 17.37 44.93
CA GLU A 190 -10.21 16.77 45.78
C GLU A 190 -10.57 17.70 46.95
N ASN A 191 -9.57 18.21 47.66
CA ASN A 191 -9.76 19.15 48.78
C ASN A 191 -10.46 20.42 48.32
N ARG A 192 -10.06 20.99 47.18
CA ARG A 192 -10.68 22.21 46.64
C ARG A 192 -12.12 21.97 46.22
N ALA A 193 -12.40 20.90 45.48
CA ALA A 193 -13.75 20.57 45.04
C ALA A 193 -14.71 20.29 46.23
N GLN A 194 -14.19 19.67 47.30
CA GLN A 194 -14.92 19.49 48.56
C GLN A 194 -15.16 20.82 49.28
N SER A 195 -14.14 21.67 49.42
CA SER A 195 -14.25 22.97 50.11
C SER A 195 -15.24 23.92 49.43
N LEU A 196 -15.36 23.84 48.11
CA LEU A 196 -16.29 24.64 47.31
C LEU A 196 -17.67 23.98 47.14
N HIS A 197 -17.90 22.81 47.73
CA HIS A 197 -19.16 22.07 47.66
C HIS A 197 -19.68 21.86 46.22
N LEU A 198 -18.79 21.74 45.23
CA LEU A 198 -19.16 21.74 43.81
C LEU A 198 -20.22 20.67 43.47
N PHE A 199 -20.08 19.49 44.09
CA PHE A 199 -20.92 18.34 43.79
C PHE A 199 -22.35 18.44 44.34
N GLU A 200 -22.66 19.35 45.25
CA GLU A 200 -24.06 19.56 45.67
C GLU A 200 -24.91 20.09 44.51
N THR A 201 -24.31 20.91 43.64
CA THR A 201 -24.97 21.43 42.45
C THR A 201 -24.73 20.54 41.23
N LEU A 202 -23.51 20.03 41.01
CA LEU A 202 -23.21 19.26 39.78
C LEU A 202 -24.04 17.97 39.65
N LYS A 203 -24.40 17.34 40.78
CA LYS A 203 -25.25 16.14 40.82
C LYS A 203 -26.69 16.36 40.36
N THR A 204 -27.14 17.60 40.22
CA THR A 204 -28.50 17.91 39.78
C THR A 204 -28.75 17.58 38.30
N ASP A 205 -27.69 17.51 37.48
CA ASP A 205 -27.74 17.03 36.09
C ASP A 205 -26.62 16.01 35.79
N PRO A 206 -26.83 14.72 36.13
CA PRO A 206 -25.88 13.65 35.87
C PRO A 206 -25.55 13.45 34.38
N LYS A 207 -26.48 13.74 33.46
CA LYS A 207 -26.29 13.54 32.03
C LYS A 207 -25.33 14.57 31.44
N ALA A 208 -25.55 15.85 31.76
CA ALA A 208 -24.65 16.92 31.37
C ALA A 208 -23.26 16.72 31.99
N PHE A 209 -23.20 16.32 33.26
CA PHE A 209 -21.95 16.03 33.97
C PHE A 209 -21.16 14.93 33.26
N HIS A 210 -21.80 13.77 33.01
CA HIS A 210 -21.16 12.66 32.30
C HIS A 210 -20.62 13.07 30.92
N LYS A 211 -21.44 13.75 30.11
CA LYS A 211 -21.05 14.19 28.77
C LYS A 211 -19.83 15.12 28.79
N HIS A 212 -19.79 16.04 29.75
CA HIS A 212 -18.68 16.98 29.90
C HIS A 212 -17.40 16.28 30.38
N MET A 213 -17.53 15.40 31.38
CA MET A 213 -16.43 14.60 31.92
C MET A 213 -15.76 13.75 30.83
N VAL A 214 -16.54 13.06 29.98
CA VAL A 214 -15.99 12.24 28.89
C VAL A 214 -15.35 13.09 27.80
N LYS A 215 -15.96 14.24 27.44
CA LYS A 215 -15.52 15.04 26.31
C LYS A 215 -14.26 15.88 26.60
N TYR A 216 -14.19 16.49 27.78
CA TYR A 216 -13.17 17.51 28.07
C TYR A 216 -12.19 17.08 29.16
N ILE A 217 -12.62 16.30 30.17
CA ILE A 217 -11.77 15.93 31.31
C ILE A 217 -11.06 14.59 31.10
N TYR A 218 -11.77 13.54 30.66
CA TYR A 218 -11.16 12.23 30.48
C TYR A 218 -9.94 12.27 29.54
N PRO A 219 -9.96 12.94 28.37
CA PRO A 219 -8.83 12.95 27.44
C PRO A 219 -7.54 13.54 28.02
N THR A 220 -7.64 14.48 28.96
CA THR A 220 -6.48 15.18 29.53
C THR A 220 -5.75 14.37 30.60
N ILE A 221 -6.40 13.36 31.19
CA ILE A 221 -5.80 12.51 32.22
C ILE A 221 -4.81 11.52 31.59
N GLY A 222 -3.56 11.47 32.06
CA GLY A 222 -2.57 10.49 31.60
C GLY A 222 -2.95 9.05 31.99
N GLY A 223 -2.70 8.08 31.10
CA GLY A 223 -3.02 6.66 31.36
C GLY A 223 -2.24 6.01 32.51
N PHE A 224 -1.10 6.60 32.89
CA PHE A 224 -0.28 6.17 34.04
C PHE A 224 -0.69 6.85 35.35
N ASP A 225 -1.50 7.91 35.30
CA ASP A 225 -1.95 8.62 36.50
C ASP A 225 -3.16 7.90 37.12
N HIS A 226 -2.87 6.79 37.81
CA HIS A 226 -3.90 5.97 38.45
C HIS A 226 -4.66 6.72 39.53
N GLU A 227 -4.03 7.69 40.18
CA GLU A 227 -4.68 8.50 41.22
C GLU A 227 -5.74 9.41 40.60
N ARG A 228 -5.39 10.13 39.53
CA ARG A 228 -6.31 11.02 38.82
C ARG A 228 -7.43 10.25 38.14
N LEU A 229 -7.13 9.08 37.54
CA LEU A 229 -8.15 8.18 36.98
C LEU A 229 -9.09 7.64 38.07
N LEU A 230 -8.55 7.24 39.23
CA LEU A 230 -9.36 6.77 40.35
C LEU A 230 -10.31 7.86 40.83
N TYR A 231 -9.83 9.09 40.95
CA TYR A 231 -10.66 10.22 41.31
C TYR A 231 -11.74 10.49 40.27
N TYR A 232 -11.38 10.53 38.97
CA TYR A 232 -12.32 10.68 37.86
C TYR A 232 -13.49 9.68 37.91
N PHE A 233 -13.21 8.38 38.03
CA PHE A 233 -14.27 7.37 38.10
C PHE A 233 -15.07 7.43 39.40
N THR A 234 -14.44 7.85 40.50
CA THR A 234 -15.14 8.13 41.77
C THR A 234 -16.13 9.27 41.62
N LEU A 235 -15.79 10.32 40.86
CA LEU A 235 -16.70 11.42 40.56
C LEU A 235 -17.90 10.97 39.74
N LEU A 236 -17.68 10.19 38.67
CA LEU A 236 -18.76 9.62 37.87
C LEU A 236 -19.72 8.76 38.71
N GLU A 237 -19.18 7.89 39.56
CA GLU A 237 -19.96 7.05 40.47
C GLU A 237 -20.77 7.92 41.45
N SER A 238 -20.11 8.88 42.10
CA SER A 238 -20.73 9.75 43.11
C SER A 238 -21.82 10.67 42.56
N CYS A 239 -21.77 10.97 41.26
CA CYS A 239 -22.73 11.81 40.55
C CYS A 239 -23.83 11.00 39.83
N GLY A 240 -23.95 9.69 40.10
CA GLY A 240 -25.02 8.87 39.56
C GLY A 240 -24.90 8.62 38.05
N CYS A 241 -23.68 8.64 37.51
CA CYS A 241 -23.45 8.43 36.07
C CYS A 241 -23.32 6.96 35.68
N ALA A 242 -23.47 6.02 36.62
CA ALA A 242 -23.20 4.60 36.43
C ALA A 242 -23.97 3.95 35.26
N ASP A 243 -25.19 4.43 34.96
CA ASP A 243 -26.07 3.87 33.94
C ASP A 243 -26.24 4.76 32.70
N LEU A 244 -25.45 5.85 32.58
CA LEU A 244 -25.62 6.87 31.52
C LEU A 244 -24.72 6.68 30.29
N GLY A 245 -23.75 5.77 30.36
CA GLY A 245 -22.84 5.43 29.26
C GLY A 245 -23.02 3.99 28.79
N ASN A 246 -22.73 3.73 27.51
CA ASN A 246 -22.50 2.37 27.01
C ASN A 246 -21.13 1.89 27.48
N TYR A 247 -20.97 1.70 28.78
CA TYR A 247 -19.69 1.29 29.35
C TYR A 247 -19.52 -0.21 29.24
N THR A 248 -18.42 -0.62 28.62
CA THR A 248 -17.96 -2.02 28.68
C THR A 248 -17.53 -2.39 30.11
N ILE A 249 -17.02 -1.43 30.89
CA ILE A 249 -16.71 -1.57 32.32
C ILE A 249 -17.40 -0.45 33.13
N LYS A 250 -18.24 -0.81 34.11
CA LYS A 250 -18.90 0.18 34.97
C LYS A 250 -17.91 1.00 35.83
N PRO A 251 -18.21 2.26 36.18
CA PRO A 251 -17.33 3.10 37.02
C PRO A 251 -16.92 2.44 38.35
N GLU A 252 -17.84 1.79 39.07
CA GLU A 252 -17.52 1.02 40.28
C GLU A 252 -16.45 -0.07 40.04
N THR A 253 -16.49 -0.74 38.90
CA THR A 253 -15.48 -1.75 38.54
C THR A 253 -14.15 -1.09 38.20
N HIS A 254 -14.13 0.04 37.50
CA HIS A 254 -12.91 0.83 37.30
C HIS A 254 -12.25 1.23 38.62
N ILE A 255 -13.03 1.71 39.60
CA ILE A 255 -12.55 2.09 40.94
C ILE A 255 -11.89 0.87 41.63
N ARG A 256 -12.55 -0.29 41.61
CA ARG A 256 -12.02 -1.53 42.23
C ARG A 256 -10.75 -2.01 41.55
N LEU A 257 -10.66 -1.91 40.22
CA LEU A 257 -9.47 -2.28 39.46
C LEU A 257 -8.31 -1.32 39.74
N LEU A 258 -8.52 -0.01 39.64
CA LEU A 258 -7.49 1.01 39.86
C LEU A 258 -6.92 0.95 41.29
N LYS A 259 -7.77 0.77 42.32
CA LYS A 259 -7.30 0.60 43.71
C LYS A 259 -6.34 -0.58 43.87
N LYS A 260 -6.54 -1.65 43.11
CA LYS A 260 -5.67 -2.83 43.17
C LYS A 260 -4.45 -2.68 42.26
N PHE A 261 -4.61 -2.23 41.02
CA PHE A 261 -3.52 -2.04 40.07
C PHE A 261 -2.51 -0.99 40.51
N LYS A 262 -2.94 0.08 41.17
CA LYS A 262 -2.03 1.05 41.78
C LYS A 262 -1.01 0.39 42.71
N VAL A 263 -1.40 -0.68 43.40
CA VAL A 263 -0.53 -1.41 44.34
C VAL A 263 0.29 -2.50 43.64
N VAL A 264 -0.34 -3.29 42.77
CA VAL A 264 0.30 -4.49 42.17
C VAL A 264 1.02 -4.24 40.84
N ALA A 265 0.74 -3.11 40.18
CA ALA A 265 1.25 -2.76 38.86
C ALA A 265 1.23 -1.23 38.65
N SER A 266 1.97 -0.47 39.46
CA SER A 266 2.00 1.00 39.42
C SER A 266 2.46 1.59 38.06
N GLY A 267 3.20 0.83 37.25
CA GLY A 267 3.64 1.23 35.91
C GLY A 267 2.63 0.96 34.78
N LEU A 268 1.42 0.47 35.08
CA LEU A 268 0.43 0.08 34.07
C LEU A 268 -0.18 1.30 33.37
N ASN A 269 -0.30 1.29 32.04
CA ASN A 269 -1.13 2.27 31.36
C ASN A 269 -2.60 1.82 31.39
N TYR A 270 -3.36 2.32 32.36
CA TYR A 270 -4.75 1.87 32.58
C TYR A 270 -5.69 2.26 31.43
N LYS A 271 -5.44 3.38 30.75
CA LYS A 271 -6.23 3.77 29.58
C LYS A 271 -6.06 2.81 28.42
N GLN A 272 -4.83 2.35 28.17
CA GLN A 272 -4.58 1.34 27.13
C GLN A 272 -5.21 -0.01 27.48
N LEU A 273 -5.26 -0.35 28.78
CA LEU A 273 -5.91 -1.57 29.25
C LEU A 273 -7.42 -1.59 28.96
N THR A 274 -8.10 -0.44 29.02
CA THR A 274 -9.55 -0.34 28.85
C THR A 274 -9.96 0.32 27.53
N ASP A 275 -9.06 0.38 26.55
CA ASP A 275 -9.33 0.89 25.20
C ASP A 275 -9.96 -0.22 24.35
N GLU A 276 -11.15 0.03 23.81
CA GLU A 276 -11.91 -0.94 23.02
C GLU A 276 -11.19 -1.38 21.73
N ASN A 277 -10.26 -0.58 21.21
CA ASN A 277 -9.54 -0.89 19.97
C ASN A 277 -8.23 -1.66 20.20
N ARG A 278 -7.79 -1.83 21.45
CA ARG A 278 -6.49 -2.42 21.79
C ARG A 278 -6.66 -3.75 22.52
N ASN A 279 -5.62 -4.59 22.47
CA ASN A 279 -5.62 -5.82 23.25
C ASN A 279 -5.19 -5.49 24.68
N PRO A 280 -6.03 -5.72 25.71
CA PRO A 280 -5.64 -5.41 27.09
C PRO A 280 -4.41 -6.19 27.56
N LEU A 281 -4.13 -7.36 26.98
CA LEU A 281 -2.95 -8.16 27.33
C LEU A 281 -1.64 -7.47 26.93
N GLU A 282 -1.61 -6.70 25.83
CA GLU A 282 -0.45 -5.89 25.42
C GLU A 282 -0.15 -4.78 26.42
N ALA A 283 -1.18 -4.22 27.06
CA ALA A 283 -1.02 -3.21 28.11
C ALA A 283 -0.51 -3.82 29.43
N LEU A 284 -0.85 -5.08 29.72
CA LEU A 284 -0.42 -5.80 30.92
C LEU A 284 1.00 -6.36 30.79
N GLU A 285 1.41 -6.84 29.61
CA GLU A 285 2.69 -7.50 29.38
C GLU A 285 3.90 -6.78 30.01
N PRO A 286 4.11 -5.45 29.84
CA PRO A 286 5.30 -4.77 30.34
C PRO A 286 5.43 -4.82 31.87
N VAL A 287 4.30 -4.81 32.58
CA VAL A 287 4.25 -4.76 34.04
C VAL A 287 4.19 -6.15 34.69
N LEU A 288 3.97 -7.22 33.93
CA LEU A 288 3.91 -8.58 34.48
C LEU A 288 5.27 -9.05 35.00
N SER A 289 5.25 -9.62 36.20
CA SER A 289 6.38 -10.24 36.90
C SER A 289 5.90 -11.42 37.75
N SER A 290 6.86 -12.25 38.19
CA SER A 290 6.61 -13.36 39.10
C SER A 290 5.95 -12.97 40.43
N GLN A 291 6.10 -11.71 40.86
CA GLN A 291 5.53 -11.20 42.11
C GLN A 291 4.06 -10.79 41.98
N ASN A 292 3.64 -10.29 40.81
CA ASN A 292 2.31 -9.70 40.64
C ASN A 292 1.35 -10.54 39.79
N VAL A 293 1.83 -11.49 38.98
CA VAL A 293 1.02 -12.27 38.04
C VAL A 293 -0.17 -12.97 38.71
N LEU A 294 0.03 -13.56 39.90
CA LEU A 294 -1.04 -14.22 40.66
C LEU A 294 -2.10 -13.24 41.17
N SER A 295 -1.70 -12.02 41.52
CA SER A 295 -2.62 -10.97 41.98
C SER A 295 -3.41 -10.40 40.81
N ILE A 296 -2.75 -10.19 39.67
CA ILE A 296 -3.36 -9.67 38.43
C ILE A 296 -4.30 -10.71 37.82
N SER A 297 -3.96 -12.01 37.86
CA SER A 297 -4.80 -13.08 37.31
C SER A 297 -6.19 -13.16 37.95
N LYS A 298 -6.35 -12.67 39.19
CA LYS A 298 -7.64 -12.55 39.89
C LYS A 298 -8.46 -11.32 39.47
N LEU A 299 -7.86 -10.37 38.75
CA LEU A 299 -8.48 -9.12 38.30
C LEU A 299 -8.88 -9.16 36.83
N VAL A 300 -8.12 -9.88 36.02
CA VAL A 300 -8.30 -10.04 34.58
C VAL A 300 -9.70 -10.51 34.16
N PRO A 301 -10.40 -11.41 34.91
CA PRO A 301 -11.79 -11.78 34.59
C PRO A 301 -12.83 -10.65 34.64
N LYS A 302 -12.44 -9.43 35.04
CA LYS A 302 -13.27 -8.22 35.03
C LYS A 302 -12.93 -7.26 33.89
N ILE A 303 -12.03 -7.67 33.01
CA ILE A 303 -11.52 -6.86 31.90
C ILE A 303 -11.96 -7.56 30.59
N PRO A 304 -12.71 -6.86 29.73
CA PRO A 304 -13.13 -7.38 28.42
C PRO A 304 -11.96 -7.39 27.43
N ASP A 305 -11.94 -8.36 26.52
CA ASP A 305 -11.07 -8.42 25.34
C ASP A 305 -11.64 -7.57 24.19
N LYS A 306 -10.96 -7.57 23.03
CA LYS A 306 -11.40 -6.84 21.82
C LYS A 306 -12.78 -7.27 21.31
N GLU A 307 -13.19 -8.50 21.61
CA GLU A 307 -14.47 -9.09 21.19
C GLU A 307 -15.54 -8.94 22.29
N GLY A 308 -15.23 -8.24 23.38
CA GLY A 308 -16.12 -8.02 24.51
C GLY A 308 -16.22 -9.20 25.49
N ARG A 309 -15.46 -10.28 25.29
CA ARG A 309 -15.41 -11.43 26.20
C ARG A 309 -14.45 -11.16 27.35
N MET A 310 -14.76 -11.63 28.55
CA MET A 310 -13.87 -11.42 29.69
C MET A 310 -12.57 -12.22 29.52
N LEU A 311 -11.44 -11.58 29.80
CA LEU A 311 -10.14 -12.22 29.74
C LEU A 311 -10.02 -13.34 30.78
N SER A 312 -9.29 -14.39 30.43
CA SER A 312 -9.05 -15.52 31.34
C SER A 312 -7.72 -15.38 32.08
N ALA A 313 -7.63 -15.93 33.30
CA ALA A 313 -6.35 -16.03 34.00
C ALA A 313 -5.30 -16.77 33.15
N SER A 314 -5.72 -17.80 32.42
CA SER A 314 -4.88 -18.58 31.50
C SER A 314 -4.21 -17.72 30.44
N SER A 315 -4.97 -16.85 29.75
CA SER A 315 -4.43 -15.93 28.73
C SER A 315 -3.37 -14.94 29.29
N LEU A 316 -3.51 -14.53 30.55
CA LEU A 316 -2.50 -13.70 31.22
C LEU A 316 -1.20 -14.49 31.45
N TYR A 317 -1.33 -15.72 31.95
CA TYR A 317 -0.18 -16.60 32.14
C TYR A 317 0.50 -16.93 30.81
N THR A 318 -0.25 -17.08 29.70
CA THR A 318 0.31 -17.27 28.36
C THR A 318 1.31 -16.16 28.01
N VAL A 319 0.89 -14.91 28.10
CA VAL A 319 1.73 -13.74 27.76
C VAL A 319 2.91 -13.60 28.73
N TRP A 320 2.66 -13.76 30.03
CA TRP A 320 3.74 -13.69 31.02
C TRP A 320 4.77 -14.80 30.85
N LEU A 321 4.37 -16.04 30.51
CA LEU A 321 5.29 -17.16 30.33
C LEU A 321 6.16 -16.99 29.08
N GLN A 322 5.60 -16.45 27.98
CA GLN A 322 6.39 -16.10 26.80
C GLN A 322 7.46 -15.04 27.13
N LYS A 323 7.06 -13.99 27.88
CA LYS A 323 8.00 -12.96 28.39
C LYS A 323 9.04 -13.56 29.34
N LEU A 324 8.61 -14.37 30.31
CA LEU A 324 9.49 -15.03 31.29
C LEU A 324 10.56 -15.88 30.60
N PHE A 325 10.17 -16.65 29.59
CA PHE A 325 11.10 -17.47 28.83
C PHE A 325 12.13 -16.62 28.09
N TRP A 326 11.67 -15.59 27.37
CA TRP A 326 12.52 -14.82 26.46
C TRP A 326 13.35 -13.71 27.10
N ASP A 327 12.77 -13.01 28.06
CA ASP A 327 13.31 -11.79 28.66
C ASP A 327 13.72 -12.01 30.13
N GLY A 328 13.41 -13.19 30.69
CA GLY A 328 13.66 -13.52 32.08
C GLY A 328 12.67 -12.85 33.05
N ASP A 329 13.00 -12.91 34.33
CA ASP A 329 12.25 -12.25 35.40
C ASP A 329 13.21 -11.92 36.54
N PRO A 330 13.18 -10.69 37.09
CA PRO A 330 14.15 -10.25 38.11
C PRO A 330 14.28 -11.18 39.33
N HIS A 331 13.28 -11.99 39.64
CA HIS A 331 13.27 -12.88 40.80
C HIS A 331 13.45 -14.37 40.43
N LEU A 332 12.83 -14.84 39.35
CA LEU A 332 12.93 -16.24 38.93
C LEU A 332 14.14 -16.50 38.03
N LEU A 333 14.46 -15.58 37.12
CA LEU A 333 15.51 -15.68 36.11
C LEU A 333 16.25 -14.34 36.01
N LYS A 334 17.20 -14.12 36.95
CA LYS A 334 17.90 -12.84 37.14
C LYS A 334 18.66 -12.33 35.92
N GLN A 335 19.02 -13.23 35.00
CA GLN A 335 19.70 -12.90 33.75
C GLN A 335 18.84 -13.39 32.59
N VAL A 336 18.81 -12.60 31.51
CA VAL A 336 18.17 -13.00 30.25
C VAL A 336 18.89 -14.24 29.75
N PRO A 337 18.20 -15.36 29.50
CA PRO A 337 18.86 -16.55 29.01
C PRO A 337 19.54 -16.25 27.65
N ALA A 338 20.73 -16.80 27.43
CA ALA A 338 21.49 -16.53 26.20
C ALA A 338 22.12 -17.79 25.59
N SER A 339 22.28 -18.86 26.36
CA SER A 339 22.87 -20.12 25.93
C SER A 339 21.86 -21.28 25.98
N PRO A 340 22.06 -22.36 25.20
CA PRO A 340 21.18 -23.55 25.24
C PRO A 340 20.84 -24.09 26.64
N PRO A 341 21.78 -24.25 27.59
CA PRO A 341 21.44 -24.72 28.94
C PRO A 341 20.58 -23.70 29.72
N GLU A 342 20.80 -22.40 29.51
CA GLU A 342 19.99 -21.35 30.16
C GLU A 342 18.58 -21.32 29.59
N TRP A 343 18.40 -21.50 28.27
CA TRP A 343 17.08 -21.61 27.64
C TRP A 343 16.29 -22.81 28.17
N LEU A 344 16.93 -23.97 28.31
CA LEU A 344 16.30 -25.15 28.91
C LEU A 344 15.96 -24.92 30.39
N GLY A 345 16.83 -24.26 31.15
CA GLY A 345 16.56 -23.87 32.52
C GLY A 345 15.38 -22.89 32.65
N ALA A 346 15.29 -21.90 31.76
CA ALA A 346 14.17 -20.97 31.70
C ALA A 346 12.85 -21.67 31.37
N TYR A 347 12.88 -22.64 30.44
CA TYR A 347 11.73 -23.48 30.13
C TYR A 347 11.29 -24.33 31.33
N ASP A 348 12.24 -24.91 32.09
CA ASP A 348 11.94 -25.67 33.31
C ASP A 348 11.27 -24.81 34.39
N VAL A 349 11.55 -23.50 34.43
CA VAL A 349 10.81 -22.57 35.28
C VAL A 349 9.38 -22.36 34.75
N CYS A 350 9.21 -22.19 33.44
CA CYS A 350 7.90 -22.00 32.81
C CYS A 350 6.97 -23.21 33.02
N LEU A 351 7.50 -24.44 32.92
CA LEU A 351 6.74 -25.69 33.12
C LEU A 351 6.01 -25.75 34.47
N LYS A 352 6.55 -25.11 35.51
CA LYS A 352 5.93 -25.07 36.85
C LYS A 352 4.58 -24.36 36.89
N TYR A 353 4.27 -23.57 35.87
CA TYR A 353 3.04 -22.79 35.76
C TYR A 353 2.09 -23.31 34.68
N PHE A 354 2.43 -24.41 33.98
CA PHE A 354 1.57 -24.99 32.95
C PHE A 354 0.24 -25.51 33.52
N ASP A 355 0.17 -25.79 34.83
CA ASP A 355 -1.06 -26.16 35.52
C ASP A 355 -2.07 -24.99 35.63
N ARG A 356 -1.63 -23.75 35.37
CA ARG A 356 -2.47 -22.54 35.28
C ARG A 356 -3.02 -22.28 33.87
N LEU A 357 -2.62 -23.07 32.88
CA LEU A 357 -3.00 -22.87 31.48
C LEU A 357 -4.14 -23.82 31.07
N ARG A 358 -5.04 -23.29 30.23
CA ARG A 358 -5.98 -24.06 29.44
C ARG A 358 -5.23 -24.75 28.29
N PRO A 359 -5.77 -25.85 27.71
CA PRO A 359 -5.07 -26.61 26.67
C PRO A 359 -4.60 -25.77 25.47
N GLY A 360 -5.47 -24.91 24.92
CA GLY A 360 -5.09 -24.03 23.80
C GLY A 360 -4.04 -22.98 24.15
N ASP A 361 -4.11 -22.42 25.36
CA ASP A 361 -3.12 -21.46 25.87
C ASP A 361 -1.74 -22.11 26.10
N LEU A 362 -1.72 -23.36 26.59
CA LEU A 362 -0.49 -24.13 26.75
C LEU A 362 0.18 -24.36 25.39
N ILE A 363 -0.59 -24.75 24.38
CA ILE A 363 -0.11 -24.87 23.00
C ILE A 363 0.50 -23.55 22.53
N ALA A 364 -0.19 -22.43 22.75
CA ALA A 364 0.29 -21.11 22.34
C ALA A 364 1.63 -20.74 23.02
N VAL A 365 1.83 -21.08 24.29
CA VAL A 365 3.14 -20.90 24.97
C VAL A 365 4.22 -21.76 24.32
N VAL A 366 3.95 -23.05 24.13
CA VAL A 366 4.95 -23.98 23.57
C VAL A 366 5.32 -23.55 22.15
N ASP A 367 4.33 -23.30 21.29
CA ASP A 367 4.56 -22.90 19.90
C ASP A 367 5.32 -21.56 19.81
N ALA A 368 5.03 -20.60 20.70
CA ALA A 368 5.76 -19.33 20.75
C ALA A 368 7.25 -19.48 21.10
N VAL A 369 7.62 -20.52 21.85
CA VAL A 369 9.01 -20.79 22.24
C VAL A 369 9.70 -21.84 21.36
N THR A 370 8.98 -22.57 20.51
CA THR A 370 9.55 -23.59 19.61
C THR A 370 9.41 -23.27 18.11
N PHE A 371 8.35 -22.61 17.67
CA PHE A 371 8.06 -22.37 16.24
C PHE A 371 7.91 -20.88 15.88
N SER A 372 8.33 -19.97 16.76
CA SER A 372 8.42 -18.54 16.42
C SER A 372 9.70 -18.21 15.64
N PRO A 373 9.73 -17.10 14.87
CA PRO A 373 10.95 -16.60 14.24
C PRO A 373 12.13 -16.47 15.22
N LYS A 374 11.85 -16.02 16.44
CA LYS A 374 12.85 -15.90 17.51
C LYS A 374 13.35 -17.27 17.99
N ALA A 375 12.47 -18.27 18.05
CA ALA A 375 12.82 -19.65 18.39
C ALA A 375 13.71 -20.30 17.33
N VAL A 376 13.33 -20.24 16.06
CA VAL A 376 14.09 -20.85 14.96
C VAL A 376 15.49 -20.25 14.82
N THR A 377 15.64 -18.94 15.08
CA THR A 377 16.92 -18.23 14.97
C THR A 377 17.84 -18.42 16.18
N LYS A 378 17.29 -18.49 17.41
CA LYS A 378 18.10 -18.54 18.64
C LYS A 378 18.29 -19.93 19.23
N LEU A 379 17.37 -20.87 18.99
CA LEU A 379 17.36 -22.18 19.63
C LEU A 379 17.76 -23.28 18.64
N SER A 380 18.56 -24.24 19.11
CA SER A 380 18.84 -25.43 18.32
C SER A 380 17.60 -26.33 18.19
N VAL A 381 17.60 -27.18 17.16
CA VAL A 381 16.53 -28.17 16.95
C VAL A 381 16.44 -29.11 18.16
N GLU A 382 17.58 -29.49 18.74
CA GLU A 382 17.68 -30.38 19.90
C GLU A 382 17.05 -29.77 21.16
N ALA A 383 17.31 -28.48 21.42
CA ALA A 383 16.71 -27.79 22.56
C ALA A 383 15.18 -27.72 22.41
N ARG A 384 14.68 -27.39 21.22
CA ARG A 384 13.24 -27.33 20.93
C ARG A 384 12.57 -28.70 21.03
N LYS A 385 13.24 -29.76 20.59
CA LYS A 385 12.79 -31.15 20.79
C LYS A 385 12.67 -31.48 22.27
N GLU A 386 13.69 -31.19 23.07
CA GLU A 386 13.67 -31.45 24.51
C GLU A 386 12.52 -30.69 25.21
N MET A 387 12.33 -29.41 24.89
CA MET A 387 11.23 -28.59 25.42
C MET A 387 9.86 -29.20 25.07
N THR A 388 9.67 -29.63 23.82
CA THR A 388 8.43 -30.26 23.36
C THR A 388 8.18 -31.60 24.07
N VAL A 389 9.21 -32.45 24.22
CA VAL A 389 9.12 -33.71 24.98
C VAL A 389 8.73 -33.46 26.43
N LYS A 390 9.28 -32.44 27.09
CA LYS A 390 8.90 -32.06 28.46
C LYS A 390 7.44 -31.57 28.53
N ALA A 391 6.96 -30.82 27.54
CA ALA A 391 5.55 -30.42 27.47
C ALA A 391 4.62 -31.63 27.31
N ILE A 392 4.94 -32.56 26.40
CA ILE A 392 4.19 -33.81 26.19
C ILE A 392 4.03 -34.57 27.51
N LYS A 393 5.14 -34.81 28.23
CA LYS A 393 5.12 -35.49 29.54
C LYS A 393 4.25 -34.76 30.57
N THR A 394 4.27 -33.43 30.55
CA THR A 394 3.46 -32.59 31.46
C THR A 394 1.97 -32.70 31.14
N VAL A 395 1.60 -32.66 29.85
CA VAL A 395 0.21 -32.82 29.40
C VAL A 395 -0.31 -34.24 29.67
N GLN A 396 0.50 -35.28 29.42
CA GLN A 396 0.19 -36.66 29.79
C GLN A 396 -0.11 -36.78 31.29
N HIS A 397 0.70 -36.13 32.14
CA HIS A 397 0.45 -36.09 33.58
C HIS A 397 -0.90 -35.43 33.94
N PHE A 398 -1.29 -34.36 33.24
CA PHE A 398 -2.58 -33.70 33.46
C PHE A 398 -3.77 -34.58 33.03
N ILE A 399 -3.61 -35.40 31.98
CA ILE A 399 -4.61 -36.38 31.54
C ILE A 399 -4.77 -37.50 32.57
N GLU A 400 -3.65 -38.03 33.10
CA GLU A 400 -3.66 -39.12 34.09
C GLU A 400 -4.15 -38.68 35.48
N LYS A 401 -3.84 -37.45 35.90
CA LYS A 401 -4.22 -36.90 37.20
C LYS A 401 -4.95 -35.56 37.05
N PRO A 402 -6.22 -35.58 36.58
CA PRO A 402 -7.03 -34.38 36.53
C PRO A 402 -7.25 -33.87 37.95
N ARG A 403 -6.61 -32.75 38.32
CA ARG A 403 -6.88 -32.10 39.61
C ARG A 403 -8.31 -31.54 39.60
N LYS A 404 -8.98 -31.60 40.76
CA LYS A 404 -10.18 -30.79 41.03
C LYS A 404 -9.78 -29.32 40.92
N ARG A 405 -10.08 -28.67 39.78
CA ARG A 405 -10.03 -27.21 39.67
C ARG A 405 -11.03 -26.63 40.68
N SER A 406 -10.68 -25.51 41.30
CA SER A 406 -11.56 -24.82 42.25
C SER A 406 -12.86 -24.45 41.54
N SER A 407 -13.98 -24.82 42.16
CA SER A 407 -15.38 -24.70 41.68
C SER A 407 -15.87 -23.29 41.34
N GLU A 408 -14.99 -22.29 41.27
CA GLU A 408 -15.33 -20.91 40.88
C GLU A 408 -15.07 -20.64 39.37
N GLU A 409 -14.29 -21.49 38.68
CA GLU A 409 -14.00 -21.30 37.24
C GLU A 409 -15.01 -21.98 36.29
N ASP A 410 -15.86 -22.88 36.81
CA ASP A 410 -16.80 -23.69 36.01
C ASP A 410 -18.07 -22.94 35.55
N ILE A 411 -18.37 -21.75 36.10
CA ILE A 411 -19.70 -21.12 35.95
C ILE A 411 -19.86 -20.38 34.61
N GLN A 412 -18.79 -20.19 33.82
CA GLN A 412 -18.84 -19.50 32.53
C GLN A 412 -18.37 -20.38 31.36
N GLU A 413 -18.48 -21.71 31.45
CA GLU A 413 -18.23 -22.61 30.32
C GLU A 413 -19.50 -22.83 29.48
N ALA A 414 -19.93 -21.78 28.79
CA ALA A 414 -20.89 -21.92 27.70
C ALA A 414 -20.40 -21.16 26.47
N SER A 415 -20.23 -21.91 25.38
CA SER A 415 -19.91 -21.52 24.00
C SER A 415 -18.44 -21.28 23.61
N ASP A 416 -18.07 -22.13 22.64
CA ASP A 416 -17.09 -21.99 21.55
C ASP A 416 -15.62 -22.40 21.78
N SER A 417 -15.31 -23.58 21.22
CA SER A 417 -14.01 -24.28 21.11
C SER A 417 -13.45 -24.97 22.37
N LYS A 418 -14.07 -26.08 22.80
CA LYS A 418 -13.54 -26.94 23.87
C LYS A 418 -12.34 -27.77 23.40
N MET A 419 -11.19 -27.14 23.19
CA MET A 419 -9.93 -27.86 22.99
C MET A 419 -9.54 -28.59 24.29
N THR A 420 -9.35 -29.91 24.21
CA THR A 420 -9.05 -30.77 25.35
C THR A 420 -7.54 -30.98 25.53
N TYR A 421 -7.14 -31.52 26.68
CA TYR A 421 -5.73 -31.93 26.88
C TYR A 421 -5.29 -33.06 25.94
N VAL A 422 -6.22 -33.88 25.45
CA VAL A 422 -5.94 -34.90 24.42
C VAL A 422 -5.62 -34.23 23.09
N ASP A 423 -6.37 -33.21 22.71
CA ASP A 423 -6.10 -32.43 21.48
C ASP A 423 -4.75 -31.71 21.59
N ALA A 424 -4.42 -31.15 22.76
CA ALA A 424 -3.12 -30.56 23.02
C ALA A 424 -1.98 -31.58 22.96
N LEU A 425 -2.19 -32.79 23.48
CA LEU A 425 -1.21 -33.88 23.37
C LEU A 425 -0.95 -34.23 21.90
N ASN A 426 -2.01 -34.44 21.10
CA ASN A 426 -1.90 -34.74 19.67
C ASN A 426 -1.16 -33.62 18.90
N HIS A 427 -1.45 -32.35 19.23
CA HIS A 427 -0.77 -31.20 18.65
C HIS A 427 0.73 -31.20 18.97
N LEU A 428 1.09 -31.46 20.22
CA LEU A 428 2.48 -31.49 20.65
C LEU A 428 3.25 -32.69 20.08
N GLU A 429 2.62 -33.87 19.98
CA GLU A 429 3.19 -35.05 19.34
C GLU A 429 3.44 -34.83 17.84
N LYS A 430 2.50 -34.20 17.13
CA LYS A 430 2.72 -33.78 15.74
C LYS A 430 3.87 -32.78 15.63
N SER A 431 3.96 -31.84 16.57
CA SER A 431 5.02 -30.83 16.62
C SER A 431 6.40 -31.46 16.87
N LEU A 432 6.47 -32.46 17.76
CA LEU A 432 7.69 -33.22 18.00
C LEU A 432 8.12 -33.98 16.74
N ALA A 433 7.18 -34.69 16.10
CA ALA A 433 7.45 -35.39 14.85
C ALA A 433 7.95 -34.43 13.76
N HIS A 434 7.37 -33.22 13.64
CA HIS A 434 7.87 -32.22 12.71
C HIS A 434 9.33 -31.82 13.02
N LEU A 435 9.66 -31.54 14.29
CA LEU A 435 11.05 -31.23 14.67
C LEU A 435 12.01 -32.37 14.32
N GLU A 436 11.57 -33.62 14.36
CA GLU A 436 12.36 -34.77 13.91
C GLU A 436 12.70 -34.71 12.42
N THR A 437 11.78 -34.24 11.58
CA THR A 437 11.99 -34.06 10.14
C THR A 437 13.02 -32.99 9.80
N LEU A 438 13.35 -32.07 10.70
CA LEU A 438 14.39 -31.05 10.46
C LEU A 438 15.80 -31.64 10.33
N ASN A 439 15.99 -32.88 10.79
CA ASN A 439 17.23 -33.64 10.60
C ASN A 439 17.18 -34.54 9.35
N HIS A 440 16.08 -34.50 8.58
CA HIS A 440 15.96 -35.23 7.32
C HIS A 440 16.95 -34.69 6.29
N SER A 441 17.53 -35.57 5.47
CA SER A 441 18.58 -35.24 4.50
C SER A 441 18.18 -34.12 3.55
N PHE A 442 16.92 -34.12 3.08
CA PHE A 442 16.34 -33.07 2.24
C PHE A 442 16.28 -31.70 2.93
N ILE A 443 15.82 -31.62 4.18
CA ILE A 443 15.73 -30.32 4.88
C ILE A 443 17.12 -29.77 5.19
N LEU A 444 18.07 -30.66 5.51
CA LEU A 444 19.47 -30.29 5.68
C LEU A 444 20.12 -29.82 4.37
N SER A 445 19.76 -30.38 3.22
CA SER A 445 20.28 -29.91 1.93
C SER A 445 19.75 -28.51 1.59
N LEU A 446 18.48 -28.22 1.89
CA LEU A 446 17.93 -26.86 1.76
C LEU A 446 18.63 -25.87 2.71
N LYS A 447 18.81 -26.26 3.98
CA LYS A 447 19.44 -25.42 5.01
C LYS A 447 20.90 -25.07 4.71
N ASN A 448 21.65 -26.03 4.19
CA ASN A 448 23.08 -25.88 3.92
C ASN A 448 23.38 -25.47 2.46
N SER A 449 22.36 -25.17 1.66
CA SER A 449 22.51 -24.71 0.29
C SER A 449 23.22 -23.36 0.22
N GLU A 450 23.97 -23.08 -0.85
CA GLU A 450 24.54 -21.75 -1.12
C GLU A 450 23.49 -20.76 -1.63
N GLN A 451 22.32 -21.24 -2.08
CA GLN A 451 21.23 -20.41 -2.59
C GLN A 451 20.35 -19.90 -1.45
N GLU A 452 20.25 -18.57 -1.31
CA GLU A 452 19.45 -17.90 -0.27
C GLU A 452 17.96 -18.30 -0.33
N THR A 453 17.41 -18.50 -1.53
CA THR A 453 16.03 -18.96 -1.74
C THR A 453 15.79 -20.34 -1.12
N LEU A 454 16.71 -21.29 -1.30
CA LEU A 454 16.61 -22.63 -0.72
C LEU A 454 16.75 -22.62 0.81
N GLN A 455 17.64 -21.79 1.34
CA GLN A 455 17.75 -21.57 2.79
C GLN A 455 16.45 -20.98 3.36
N LYS A 456 15.82 -20.05 2.64
CA LYS A 456 14.51 -19.47 3.01
C LYS A 456 13.43 -20.54 3.08
N TYR A 457 13.40 -21.52 2.17
CA TYR A 457 12.45 -22.64 2.25
C TYR A 457 12.69 -23.54 3.46
N SER A 458 13.94 -23.81 3.82
CA SER A 458 14.24 -24.55 5.06
C SER A 458 13.71 -23.80 6.29
N TYR A 459 13.92 -22.49 6.34
CA TYR A 459 13.43 -21.62 7.41
C TYR A 459 11.89 -21.56 7.48
N LEU A 460 11.22 -21.41 6.35
CA LEU A 460 9.74 -21.42 6.28
C LEU A 460 9.17 -22.79 6.68
N TYR A 461 9.84 -23.87 6.28
CA TYR A 461 9.42 -25.22 6.65
C TYR A 461 9.50 -25.43 8.16
N ASP A 462 10.59 -24.98 8.80
CA ASP A 462 10.76 -25.03 10.26
C ASP A 462 9.65 -24.25 10.99
N LEU A 463 9.28 -23.05 10.49
CA LEU A 463 8.15 -22.29 11.03
C LEU A 463 6.77 -22.91 10.73
N SER A 464 6.68 -23.74 9.69
CA SER A 464 5.39 -24.32 9.24
C SER A 464 4.82 -25.31 10.25
N ARG A 465 5.67 -25.98 11.05
CA ARG A 465 5.26 -27.07 11.96
C ARG A 465 4.50 -28.20 11.24
N SER A 466 4.70 -28.35 9.94
CA SER A 466 3.90 -29.22 9.07
C SER A 466 2.38 -28.96 9.17
N GLU A 467 1.99 -27.71 9.38
CA GLU A 467 0.60 -27.26 9.22
C GLU A 467 0.23 -27.25 7.74
N LYS A 468 -0.94 -27.82 7.42
CA LYS A 468 -1.37 -28.04 6.04
C LYS A 468 -1.35 -26.76 5.20
N GLU A 469 -1.93 -25.68 5.73
CA GLU A 469 -2.01 -24.38 5.05
C GLU A 469 -0.60 -23.80 4.82
N LYS A 470 0.23 -23.73 5.86
CA LYS A 470 1.59 -23.18 5.74
C LYS A 470 2.49 -23.98 4.78
N VAL A 471 2.39 -25.30 4.80
CA VAL A 471 3.13 -26.16 3.86
C VAL A 471 2.61 -26.01 2.44
N HIS A 472 1.29 -25.89 2.25
CA HIS A 472 0.68 -25.59 0.94
C HIS A 472 1.16 -24.23 0.42
N ASP A 473 1.07 -23.18 1.21
CA ASP A 473 1.51 -21.82 0.84
C ASP A 473 2.99 -21.81 0.47
N GLN A 474 3.83 -22.51 1.24
CA GLN A 474 5.24 -22.66 0.91
C GLN A 474 5.46 -23.45 -0.39
N ALA A 475 4.74 -24.55 -0.61
CA ALA A 475 4.84 -25.33 -1.83
C ALA A 475 4.40 -24.52 -3.06
N VAL A 476 3.36 -23.70 -2.93
CA VAL A 476 2.91 -22.77 -3.97
C VAL A 476 3.97 -21.71 -4.23
N ALA A 477 4.58 -21.13 -3.18
CA ALA A 477 5.69 -20.19 -3.34
C ALA A 477 6.89 -20.81 -4.06
N MET A 478 7.25 -22.06 -3.73
CA MET A 478 8.30 -22.81 -4.44
C MET A 478 7.95 -23.01 -5.93
N CYS A 479 6.68 -23.29 -6.23
CA CYS A 479 6.22 -23.44 -7.61
C CYS A 479 6.31 -22.12 -8.38
N LEU A 480 5.84 -21.01 -7.79
CA LEU A 480 5.91 -19.68 -8.40
C LEU A 480 7.36 -19.21 -8.61
N ASP A 481 8.28 -19.58 -7.73
CA ASP A 481 9.72 -19.33 -7.89
C ASP A 481 10.39 -20.25 -8.94
N GLY A 482 9.61 -21.06 -9.67
CA GLY A 482 10.08 -21.93 -10.75
C GLY A 482 10.93 -23.11 -10.26
N GLN A 483 10.76 -23.55 -9.02
CA GLN A 483 11.52 -24.67 -8.47
C GLN A 483 11.08 -26.01 -9.09
N PRO A 484 11.99 -26.99 -9.25
CA PRO A 484 11.65 -28.32 -9.74
C PRO A 484 10.53 -28.99 -8.92
N LEU A 485 9.58 -29.64 -9.62
CA LEU A 485 8.46 -30.32 -8.97
C LEU A 485 8.90 -31.47 -8.05
N SER A 486 10.06 -32.07 -8.31
CA SER A 486 10.69 -33.07 -7.46
C SER A 486 11.06 -32.52 -6.07
N LEU A 487 11.51 -31.27 -5.96
CA LEU A 487 11.75 -30.61 -4.66
C LEU A 487 10.43 -30.34 -3.92
N ILE A 488 9.39 -29.94 -4.63
CA ILE A 488 8.05 -29.73 -4.05
C ILE A 488 7.50 -31.06 -3.52
N ARG A 489 7.60 -32.15 -4.30
CA ARG A 489 7.22 -33.50 -3.87
C ARG A 489 7.98 -33.91 -2.61
N GLN A 490 9.31 -33.73 -2.58
CA GLN A 490 10.13 -34.05 -1.40
C GLN A 490 9.71 -33.26 -0.16
N LEU A 491 9.36 -31.97 -0.30
CA LEU A 491 8.82 -31.18 0.82
C LEU A 491 7.52 -31.78 1.36
N LEU A 492 6.59 -32.14 0.47
CA LEU A 492 5.30 -32.72 0.84
C LEU A 492 5.44 -34.11 1.46
N GLU A 493 6.40 -34.92 1.02
CA GLU A 493 6.71 -36.24 1.57
C GLU A 493 7.36 -36.18 2.95
N VAL A 494 8.18 -35.15 3.20
CA VAL A 494 8.87 -34.96 4.49
C VAL A 494 7.93 -34.40 5.56
N ALA A 495 6.93 -33.62 5.17
CA ALA A 495 5.98 -33.01 6.10
C ALA A 495 5.12 -34.05 6.85
N VAL A 496 4.85 -33.78 8.13
CA VAL A 496 4.17 -34.71 9.03
C VAL A 496 2.64 -34.61 8.94
N GLY A 497 2.00 -35.77 8.78
CA GLY A 497 0.54 -35.95 8.85
C GLY A 497 -0.13 -36.02 7.48
N PRO A 498 -1.44 -36.34 7.42
CA PRO A 498 -2.17 -36.35 6.15
C PRO A 498 -2.33 -34.92 5.67
N LEU A 499 -1.51 -34.53 4.70
CA LEU A 499 -1.64 -33.23 4.05
C LEU A 499 -2.80 -33.24 3.05
N ASP A 500 -3.01 -34.37 2.37
CA ASP A 500 -3.90 -34.50 1.22
C ASP A 500 -3.60 -33.42 0.15
N ILE A 501 -2.31 -33.07 0.00
CA ILE A 501 -1.81 -32.12 -0.99
C ILE A 501 -1.00 -32.91 -2.00
N SER A 502 -1.40 -32.85 -3.27
CA SER A 502 -0.61 -33.38 -4.38
C SER A 502 0.20 -32.27 -5.06
N PRO A 503 1.34 -32.57 -5.70
CA PRO A 503 2.05 -31.61 -6.55
C PRO A 503 1.13 -30.96 -7.59
N LYS A 504 0.20 -31.74 -8.17
CA LYS A 504 -0.83 -31.24 -9.09
C LYS A 504 -1.69 -30.13 -8.48
N ALA A 505 -2.17 -30.30 -7.25
CA ALA A 505 -2.98 -29.27 -6.57
C ALA A 505 -2.17 -28.00 -6.27
N VAL A 506 -0.86 -28.14 -5.99
CA VAL A 506 0.06 -27.00 -5.80
C VAL A 506 0.23 -26.22 -7.09
N VAL A 507 0.54 -26.90 -8.22
CA VAL A 507 0.69 -26.23 -9.52
C VAL A 507 -0.63 -25.58 -9.95
N GLN A 508 -1.77 -26.23 -9.73
CA GLN A 508 -3.09 -25.63 -10.00
C GLN A 508 -3.32 -24.33 -9.21
N SER A 509 -2.93 -24.30 -7.94
CA SER A 509 -3.05 -23.11 -7.08
C SER A 509 -2.11 -21.98 -7.54
N ALA A 510 -0.90 -22.32 -7.98
CA ALA A 510 0.06 -21.38 -8.55
C ALA A 510 -0.47 -20.79 -9.87
N VAL A 511 -0.97 -21.62 -10.78
CA VAL A 511 -1.58 -21.19 -12.06
C VAL A 511 -2.79 -20.29 -11.81
N GLY A 512 -3.66 -20.63 -10.84
CA GLY A 512 -4.77 -19.76 -10.44
C GLY A 512 -4.33 -18.38 -9.95
N SER A 513 -3.23 -18.32 -9.19
CA SER A 513 -2.64 -17.05 -8.73
C SER A 513 -2.06 -16.22 -9.88
N ILE A 514 -1.41 -16.86 -10.85
CA ILE A 514 -0.89 -16.22 -12.07
C ILE A 514 -2.04 -15.66 -12.92
N ILE A 515 -3.10 -16.44 -13.14
CA ILE A 515 -4.28 -15.99 -13.91
C ILE A 515 -4.92 -14.77 -13.23
N SER A 516 -5.06 -14.80 -11.90
CA SER A 516 -5.58 -13.67 -11.13
C SER A 516 -4.73 -12.40 -11.35
N ALA A 517 -3.40 -12.52 -11.31
CA ALA A 517 -2.49 -11.40 -11.57
C ALA A 517 -2.56 -10.89 -13.02
N LEU A 518 -2.60 -11.79 -14.02
CA LEU A 518 -2.75 -11.43 -15.44
C LEU A 518 -4.09 -10.74 -15.74
N SER A 519 -5.12 -11.06 -14.97
CA SER A 519 -6.46 -10.48 -15.07
C SER A 519 -6.61 -9.14 -14.31
N GLY A 520 -5.52 -8.61 -13.75
CA GLY A 520 -5.51 -7.34 -13.00
C GLY A 520 -5.91 -7.46 -11.53
N GLY A 521 -5.94 -8.67 -10.98
CA GLY A 521 -6.13 -8.95 -9.55
C GLY A 521 -4.89 -8.65 -8.71
N SER A 522 -5.08 -8.47 -7.40
CA SER A 522 -4.01 -8.15 -6.44
C SER A 522 -3.27 -9.39 -5.90
N ALA A 523 -3.17 -10.48 -6.68
CA ALA A 523 -2.47 -11.67 -6.23
C ALA A 523 -0.98 -11.36 -6.05
N ASP A 524 -0.45 -11.58 -4.84
CA ASP A 524 0.96 -11.36 -4.53
C ASP A 524 1.79 -12.51 -5.10
N LEU A 525 2.47 -12.28 -6.22
CA LEU A 525 3.36 -13.24 -6.87
C LEU A 525 4.80 -13.19 -6.31
N GLY A 526 5.00 -12.65 -5.10
CA GLY A 526 6.31 -12.65 -4.45
C GLY A 526 7.25 -11.51 -4.88
N GLY A 527 6.72 -10.36 -5.28
CA GLY A 527 7.49 -9.15 -5.64
C GLY A 527 7.17 -8.58 -7.02
N LEU A 528 7.99 -7.63 -7.50
CA LEU A 528 7.91 -6.89 -8.79
C LEU A 528 8.08 -7.79 -10.05
N THR A 529 7.71 -9.07 -9.95
CA THR A 529 7.92 -10.09 -10.97
C THR A 529 6.76 -10.10 -11.97
N ASP A 530 7.10 -10.01 -13.25
CA ASP A 530 6.15 -10.10 -14.37
C ASP A 530 5.42 -11.47 -14.33
N PRO A 531 4.07 -11.52 -14.24
CA PRO A 531 3.31 -12.77 -14.17
C PRO A 531 3.60 -13.74 -15.32
N LEU A 532 3.96 -13.23 -16.50
CA LEU A 532 4.32 -14.06 -17.65
C LEU A 532 5.67 -14.77 -17.46
N ARG A 533 6.64 -14.11 -16.81
CA ARG A 533 7.93 -14.75 -16.47
C ARG A 533 7.79 -15.80 -15.39
N VAL A 534 6.88 -15.57 -14.44
CA VAL A 534 6.52 -16.56 -13.42
C VAL A 534 5.91 -17.80 -14.10
N LEU A 535 5.00 -17.58 -15.06
CA LEU A 535 4.43 -18.67 -15.86
C LEU A 535 5.49 -19.44 -16.65
N GLU A 536 6.42 -18.76 -17.31
CA GLU A 536 7.55 -19.39 -18.00
C GLU A 536 8.34 -20.33 -17.06
N GLY A 537 8.61 -19.90 -15.84
CA GLY A 537 9.29 -20.72 -14.83
C GLY A 537 8.48 -21.97 -14.42
N VAL A 538 7.18 -21.81 -14.17
CA VAL A 538 6.28 -22.93 -13.83
C VAL A 538 6.18 -23.94 -14.98
N VAL A 539 5.99 -23.45 -16.21
CA VAL A 539 5.89 -24.29 -17.43
C VAL A 539 7.20 -25.04 -17.64
N ALA A 540 8.35 -24.39 -17.49
CA ALA A 540 9.66 -25.03 -17.59
C ALA A 540 9.86 -26.13 -16.53
N ALA A 541 9.43 -25.90 -15.29
CA ALA A 541 9.51 -26.89 -14.22
C ALA A 541 8.62 -28.12 -14.48
N VAL A 542 7.40 -27.92 -15.02
CA VAL A 542 6.51 -29.00 -15.43
C VAL A 542 7.10 -29.76 -16.62
N HIS A 543 7.64 -29.06 -17.62
CA HIS A 543 8.29 -29.67 -18.77
C HIS A 543 9.45 -30.58 -18.37
N ALA A 544 10.34 -30.09 -17.51
CA ALA A 544 11.47 -30.88 -16.99
C ALA A 544 10.99 -32.13 -16.24
N SER A 545 9.91 -32.04 -15.46
CA SER A 545 9.35 -33.19 -14.73
C SER A 545 8.75 -34.25 -15.68
N VAL A 546 8.16 -33.83 -16.80
CA VAL A 546 7.67 -34.75 -17.85
C VAL A 546 8.85 -35.39 -18.58
N ASP A 547 9.88 -34.64 -18.94
CA ASP A 547 11.09 -35.15 -19.60
C ASP A 547 11.84 -36.18 -18.75
N GLU A 548 11.88 -35.98 -17.43
CA GLU A 548 12.47 -36.90 -16.46
C GLU A 548 11.60 -38.13 -16.18
N GLY A 549 10.37 -38.19 -16.72
CA GLY A 549 9.44 -39.30 -16.58
C GLY A 549 8.76 -39.39 -15.22
N GLU A 550 8.71 -38.30 -14.44
CA GLU A 550 8.04 -38.28 -13.14
C GLU A 550 6.51 -38.16 -13.26
N GLU A 551 6.02 -37.57 -14.37
CA GLU A 551 4.60 -37.38 -14.73
C GLU A 551 3.72 -36.84 -13.58
N LEU A 552 4.26 -35.98 -12.71
CA LEU A 552 3.54 -35.42 -11.56
C LEU A 552 2.38 -34.49 -11.98
N VAL A 553 2.57 -33.77 -13.08
CA VAL A 553 1.60 -32.89 -13.74
C VAL A 553 1.80 -33.05 -15.24
N SER A 554 0.71 -33.23 -15.98
CA SER A 554 0.76 -33.37 -17.43
C SER A 554 0.67 -32.01 -18.14
N SER A 555 1.11 -31.95 -19.40
CA SER A 555 0.91 -30.77 -20.25
C SER A 555 -0.58 -30.46 -20.46
N GLU A 556 -1.43 -31.49 -20.51
CA GLU A 556 -2.88 -31.36 -20.65
C GLU A 556 -3.51 -30.70 -19.43
N ASP A 557 -3.01 -30.96 -18.22
CA ASP A 557 -3.50 -30.32 -17.00
C ASP A 557 -3.25 -28.80 -17.02
N LEU A 558 -2.06 -28.37 -17.44
CA LEU A 558 -1.73 -26.95 -17.59
C LEU A 558 -2.63 -26.28 -18.65
N LEU A 559 -2.83 -26.94 -19.78
CA LEU A 559 -3.71 -26.45 -20.85
C LEU A 559 -5.15 -26.33 -20.34
N GLU A 560 -5.67 -27.33 -19.62
CA GLU A 560 -7.01 -27.31 -19.04
C GLU A 560 -7.22 -26.10 -18.13
N TRP A 561 -6.24 -25.76 -17.30
CA TRP A 561 -6.35 -24.63 -16.35
C TRP A 561 -6.19 -23.26 -17.01
N LEU A 562 -5.37 -23.15 -18.07
CA LEU A 562 -5.11 -21.88 -18.78
C LEU A 562 -6.11 -21.60 -19.92
N ARG A 563 -6.78 -22.63 -20.45
CA ARG A 563 -7.75 -22.52 -21.56
C ARG A 563 -8.90 -21.55 -21.25
N PRO A 564 -9.55 -21.56 -20.06
CA PRO A 564 -10.60 -20.59 -19.74
C PRO A 564 -10.13 -19.14 -19.83
N PHE A 565 -8.91 -18.84 -19.37
CA PHE A 565 -8.33 -17.49 -19.48
C PHE A 565 -8.03 -17.13 -20.95
N CYS A 566 -7.50 -18.08 -21.73
CA CYS A 566 -7.18 -17.85 -23.14
C CYS A 566 -8.44 -17.69 -24.02
N ALA A 567 -9.55 -18.34 -23.66
CA ALA A 567 -10.81 -18.30 -24.41
C ALA A 567 -11.71 -17.11 -24.06
N ASP A 568 -11.42 -16.37 -22.98
CA ASP A 568 -12.26 -15.27 -22.51
C ASP A 568 -11.93 -13.94 -23.22
N ASP A 569 -12.88 -13.49 -24.04
CA ASP A 569 -12.78 -12.29 -24.87
C ASP A 569 -12.85 -10.98 -24.10
N SER A 570 -13.18 -11.01 -22.81
CA SER A 570 -13.12 -9.82 -21.95
C SER A 570 -11.69 -9.39 -21.61
N TRP A 571 -10.70 -10.29 -21.75
CA TRP A 571 -9.31 -10.01 -21.39
C TRP A 571 -8.44 -9.52 -22.55
N PRO A 572 -7.38 -8.73 -22.26
CA PRO A 572 -6.48 -8.25 -23.29
C PRO A 572 -5.84 -9.39 -24.11
N VAL A 573 -5.82 -9.22 -25.42
CA VAL A 573 -5.31 -10.21 -26.39
C VAL A 573 -3.81 -10.51 -26.18
N ARG A 574 -3.02 -9.52 -25.76
CA ARG A 574 -1.55 -9.65 -25.63
C ARG A 574 -1.12 -10.70 -24.57
N PRO A 575 -1.59 -10.65 -23.30
CA PRO A 575 -1.39 -11.71 -22.33
C PRO A 575 -1.84 -13.09 -22.82
N ARG A 576 -3.01 -13.19 -23.47
CA ARG A 576 -3.56 -14.45 -24.00
C ARG A 576 -2.62 -15.09 -25.04
N ILE A 577 -2.08 -14.29 -25.96
CA ILE A 577 -1.08 -14.75 -26.94
C ILE A 577 0.19 -15.22 -26.24
N GLN A 578 0.69 -14.46 -25.26
CA GLN A 578 1.94 -14.79 -24.58
C GLN A 578 1.83 -16.08 -23.77
N VAL A 579 0.71 -16.32 -23.08
CA VAL A 579 0.44 -17.59 -22.37
C VAL A 579 0.49 -18.78 -23.34
N LEU A 580 -0.26 -18.72 -24.45
CA LEU A 580 -0.27 -19.80 -25.44
C LEU A 580 1.09 -19.98 -26.13
N GLN A 581 1.86 -18.89 -26.29
CA GLN A 581 3.22 -18.96 -26.83
C GLN A 581 4.19 -19.65 -25.89
N ILE A 582 4.13 -19.35 -24.58
CA ILE A 582 4.95 -20.01 -23.56
C ILE A 582 4.64 -21.52 -23.57
N LEU A 583 3.35 -21.88 -23.57
CA LEU A 583 2.92 -23.28 -23.65
C LEU A 583 3.38 -23.95 -24.94
N GLY A 584 3.25 -23.29 -26.09
CA GLY A 584 3.64 -23.87 -27.38
C GLY A 584 5.15 -23.97 -27.62
N GLN A 585 5.97 -23.28 -26.82
CA GLN A 585 7.43 -23.43 -26.85
C GLN A 585 7.90 -24.64 -26.05
N SER A 586 7.19 -25.00 -24.99
CA SER A 586 7.53 -26.14 -24.14
C SER A 586 6.74 -27.40 -24.50
N PHE A 587 5.50 -27.29 -24.96
CA PHE A 587 4.61 -28.43 -25.19
C PHE A 587 4.01 -28.42 -26.58
N HIS A 588 3.60 -29.60 -27.06
CA HIS A 588 2.75 -29.70 -28.24
C HIS A 588 1.33 -29.25 -27.89
N LEU A 589 0.90 -28.12 -28.46
CA LEU A 589 -0.48 -27.64 -28.33
C LEU A 589 -1.45 -28.61 -29.01
N THR A 590 -2.66 -28.75 -28.45
CA THR A 590 -3.76 -29.44 -29.13
C THR A 590 -4.13 -28.73 -30.43
N GLU A 591 -4.82 -29.43 -31.35
CA GLU A 591 -5.23 -28.83 -32.62
C GLU A 591 -6.13 -27.59 -32.41
N GLU A 592 -7.01 -27.62 -31.38
CA GLU A 592 -7.89 -26.51 -31.03
C GLU A 592 -7.12 -25.32 -30.43
N ASP A 593 -6.21 -25.58 -29.48
CA ASP A 593 -5.40 -24.54 -28.83
C ASP A 593 -4.39 -23.92 -29.84
N GLY A 594 -3.90 -24.72 -30.78
CA GLY A 594 -3.09 -24.27 -31.91
C GLY A 594 -3.88 -23.35 -32.85
N LYS A 595 -5.13 -23.70 -33.20
CA LYS A 595 -6.02 -22.82 -33.98
C LYS A 595 -6.31 -21.50 -33.26
N LEU A 596 -6.56 -21.53 -31.95
CA LEU A 596 -6.76 -20.32 -31.14
C LEU A 596 -5.52 -19.42 -31.11
N LEU A 597 -4.32 -19.99 -30.97
CA LEU A 597 -3.07 -19.22 -31.02
C LEU A 597 -2.89 -18.52 -32.38
N VAL A 598 -3.17 -19.23 -33.47
CA VAL A 598 -3.12 -18.68 -34.83
C VAL A 598 -4.15 -17.55 -34.99
N PHE A 599 -5.38 -17.75 -34.51
CA PHE A 599 -6.43 -16.73 -34.51
C PHE A 599 -6.00 -15.46 -33.76
N PHE A 600 -5.60 -15.57 -32.49
CA PHE A 600 -5.24 -14.39 -31.68
C PHE A 600 -4.03 -13.64 -32.24
N ARG A 601 -3.01 -14.35 -32.74
CA ARG A 601 -1.87 -13.71 -33.42
C ARG A 601 -2.31 -12.94 -34.67
N THR A 602 -3.21 -13.54 -35.45
CA THR A 602 -3.78 -12.91 -36.64
C THR A 602 -4.56 -11.66 -36.25
N GLU A 603 -5.45 -11.76 -35.27
CA GLU A 603 -6.26 -10.63 -34.78
C GLU A 603 -5.37 -9.48 -34.28
N ALA A 604 -4.33 -9.78 -33.50
CA ALA A 604 -3.43 -8.77 -32.96
C ALA A 604 -2.65 -8.01 -34.05
N ILE A 605 -2.14 -8.73 -35.05
CA ILE A 605 -1.40 -8.13 -36.18
C ILE A 605 -2.36 -7.31 -37.07
N VAL A 606 -3.55 -7.86 -37.36
CA VAL A 606 -4.53 -7.20 -38.22
C VAL A 606 -5.09 -5.95 -37.55
N LYS A 607 -5.47 -6.02 -36.27
CA LYS A 607 -6.00 -4.87 -35.52
C LYS A 607 -5.00 -3.72 -35.40
N ALA A 608 -3.69 -4.02 -35.35
CA ALA A 608 -2.64 -3.01 -35.29
C ALA A 608 -2.48 -2.23 -36.61
N THR A 609 -2.77 -2.86 -37.74
CA THR A 609 -2.40 -2.33 -39.08
C THR A 609 -3.63 -2.01 -39.94
N TRP A 610 -4.66 -2.85 -39.90
CA TRP A 610 -5.95 -2.68 -40.57
C TRP A 610 -7.10 -2.67 -39.52
N PRO A 611 -7.24 -1.61 -38.72
CA PRO A 611 -8.24 -1.53 -37.65
C PRO A 611 -9.69 -1.61 -38.15
N HIS A 612 -9.92 -1.45 -39.45
CA HIS A 612 -11.23 -1.56 -40.09
C HIS A 612 -11.63 -3.00 -40.45
N ARG A 613 -10.68 -3.96 -40.46
CA ARG A 613 -10.96 -5.38 -40.68
C ARG A 613 -11.04 -6.10 -39.34
N GLN A 614 -12.23 -6.58 -38.99
CA GLN A 614 -12.43 -7.49 -37.86
C GLN A 614 -12.12 -8.91 -38.30
N VAL A 615 -11.30 -9.65 -37.57
CA VAL A 615 -10.94 -11.05 -37.89
C VAL A 615 -11.85 -11.98 -37.09
N ASP A 616 -12.50 -12.94 -37.75
CA ASP A 616 -13.28 -13.99 -37.11
C ASP A 616 -12.49 -15.30 -37.04
N VAL A 617 -12.85 -16.20 -36.12
CA VAL A 617 -12.18 -17.52 -35.97
C VAL A 617 -12.21 -18.31 -37.30
N ALA A 618 -13.28 -18.13 -38.07
CA ALA A 618 -13.42 -18.73 -39.39
C ALA A 618 -12.32 -18.27 -40.37
N ASP A 619 -11.83 -17.03 -40.30
CA ASP A 619 -10.80 -16.52 -41.21
C ASP A 619 -9.46 -17.28 -41.09
N THR A 620 -9.23 -17.95 -39.96
CA THR A 620 -7.98 -18.67 -39.66
C THR A 620 -8.13 -20.17 -39.52
N GLU A 621 -9.33 -20.72 -39.76
CA GLU A 621 -9.68 -22.11 -39.48
C GLU A 621 -8.84 -23.12 -40.28
N ASP A 622 -8.57 -22.80 -41.55
CA ASP A 622 -7.81 -23.64 -42.47
C ASP A 622 -6.82 -22.83 -43.32
N GLU A 623 -6.01 -23.53 -44.13
CA GLU A 623 -5.02 -22.91 -45.00
C GLU A 623 -5.64 -22.05 -46.13
N GLU A 624 -6.82 -22.41 -46.65
CA GLU A 624 -7.50 -21.63 -47.71
C GLU A 624 -7.98 -20.29 -47.19
N LYS A 625 -8.58 -20.28 -46.01
CA LYS A 625 -9.13 -19.09 -45.39
C LYS A 625 -8.01 -18.14 -44.99
N ARG A 626 -6.92 -18.66 -44.42
CA ARG A 626 -5.69 -17.89 -44.16
C ARG A 626 -5.12 -17.27 -45.45
N TYR A 627 -5.03 -18.03 -46.53
CA TYR A 627 -4.56 -17.51 -47.82
C TYR A 627 -5.51 -16.45 -48.40
N SER A 628 -6.82 -16.63 -48.23
CA SER A 628 -7.85 -15.67 -48.68
C SER A 628 -7.75 -14.36 -47.91
N LEU A 629 -7.61 -14.42 -46.58
CA LEU A 629 -7.38 -13.25 -45.72
C LEU A 629 -6.07 -12.55 -46.10
N PHE A 630 -4.98 -13.30 -46.31
CA PHE A 630 -3.72 -12.72 -46.77
C PHE A 630 -3.88 -11.99 -48.11
N THR A 631 -4.60 -12.58 -49.07
CA THR A 631 -4.84 -11.96 -50.37
C THR A 631 -5.67 -10.69 -50.24
N GLU A 632 -6.73 -10.70 -49.43
CA GLU A 632 -7.57 -9.52 -49.12
C GLU A 632 -6.73 -8.37 -48.54
N LEU A 633 -5.90 -8.66 -47.54
CA LEU A 633 -5.04 -7.67 -46.89
C LEU A 633 -3.94 -7.19 -47.84
N LEU A 634 -3.35 -8.07 -48.63
CA LEU A 634 -2.33 -7.72 -49.63
C LEU A 634 -2.88 -6.79 -50.71
N GLU A 635 -4.11 -7.04 -51.17
CA GLU A 635 -4.77 -6.23 -52.20
C GLU A 635 -5.12 -4.83 -51.71
N THR A 636 -5.41 -4.68 -50.42
CA THR A 636 -5.73 -3.39 -49.77
C THR A 636 -4.51 -2.64 -49.24
N SER A 637 -3.32 -3.25 -49.29
CA SER A 637 -2.08 -2.67 -48.79
C SER A 637 -1.35 -1.80 -49.81
N HIS A 638 -0.84 -0.66 -49.33
CA HIS A 638 -0.13 0.38 -50.09
C HIS A 638 1.11 0.94 -49.39
N ARG A 639 1.31 0.68 -48.09
CA ARG A 639 2.43 1.22 -47.31
C ARG A 639 3.46 0.16 -46.97
N GLU A 640 4.73 0.55 -46.88
CA GLU A 640 5.83 -0.35 -46.49
C GLU A 640 5.57 -1.05 -45.14
N ALA A 641 5.07 -0.31 -44.15
CA ALA A 641 4.71 -0.87 -42.85
C ALA A 641 3.63 -1.97 -42.95
N GLU A 642 2.66 -1.84 -43.86
CA GLU A 642 1.60 -2.84 -44.05
C GLU A 642 2.18 -4.15 -44.61
N PHE A 643 3.12 -4.07 -45.55
CA PHE A 643 3.81 -5.25 -46.09
C PHE A 643 4.70 -5.94 -45.06
N GLN A 644 5.36 -5.18 -44.16
CA GLN A 644 6.10 -5.76 -43.04
C GLN A 644 5.18 -6.52 -42.07
N HIS A 645 3.98 -6.01 -41.80
CA HIS A 645 3.00 -6.70 -40.96
C HIS A 645 2.40 -7.94 -41.65
N LEU A 646 2.25 -7.93 -42.98
CA LEU A 646 1.90 -9.14 -43.75
C LEU A 646 2.99 -10.21 -43.67
N ALA A 647 4.27 -9.83 -43.68
CA ALA A 647 5.36 -10.77 -43.46
C ALA A 647 5.33 -11.38 -42.05
N LEU A 648 5.08 -10.56 -41.01
CA LEU A 648 4.89 -11.03 -39.65
C LEU A 648 3.70 -12.00 -39.55
N LEU A 649 2.62 -11.72 -40.29
CA LEU A 649 1.44 -12.59 -40.33
C LEU A 649 1.76 -13.96 -40.93
N LEU A 650 2.45 -14.00 -42.07
CA LEU A 650 2.89 -15.25 -42.69
C LEU A 650 3.85 -16.06 -41.79
N GLN A 651 4.74 -15.38 -41.06
CA GLN A 651 5.62 -16.01 -40.06
C GLN A 651 4.87 -16.55 -38.84
N ALA A 652 3.80 -15.88 -38.42
CA ALA A 652 2.98 -16.29 -37.28
C ALA A 652 2.13 -17.54 -37.58
N TRP A 653 1.93 -17.84 -38.87
CA TRP A 653 1.10 -18.92 -39.37
C TRP A 653 1.88 -20.23 -39.58
N PRO A 654 1.22 -21.40 -39.42
CA PRO A 654 1.77 -22.67 -39.89
C PRO A 654 2.16 -22.59 -41.38
N PRO A 655 3.28 -23.21 -41.81
CA PRO A 655 3.71 -23.21 -43.21
C PRO A 655 2.56 -23.64 -44.12
N MET A 656 2.32 -22.90 -45.20
CA MET A 656 1.30 -23.27 -46.17
C MET A 656 1.85 -24.43 -47.01
N ARG A 657 1.23 -25.61 -46.91
CA ARG A 657 1.73 -26.87 -47.49
C ARG A 657 1.11 -27.21 -48.84
N ARG A 658 0.14 -26.44 -49.32
CA ARG A 658 -0.41 -26.63 -50.67
C ARG A 658 0.66 -26.38 -51.72
N GLU A 659 0.59 -27.16 -52.79
CA GLU A 659 1.36 -26.94 -54.01
C GLU A 659 0.82 -25.70 -54.72
N TYR A 660 1.28 -24.53 -54.30
CA TYR A 660 1.05 -23.30 -55.03
C TYR A 660 1.93 -23.27 -56.27
N SER A 661 1.41 -22.69 -57.37
CA SER A 661 2.29 -22.27 -58.45
C SER A 661 3.31 -21.26 -57.91
N ILE A 662 4.49 -21.17 -58.54
CA ILE A 662 5.58 -20.29 -58.08
C ILE A 662 5.08 -18.85 -57.85
N THR A 663 4.21 -18.36 -58.74
CA THR A 663 3.61 -17.02 -58.67
C THR A 663 2.50 -16.88 -57.63
N GLU A 664 1.87 -17.98 -57.22
CA GLU A 664 0.85 -18.02 -56.16
C GLU A 664 1.43 -18.25 -54.77
N ASN A 665 2.75 -18.47 -54.65
CA ASN A 665 3.38 -18.60 -53.35
C ASN A 665 3.20 -17.28 -52.54
N PRO A 666 2.73 -17.32 -51.28
CA PRO A 666 2.42 -16.12 -50.51
C PRO A 666 3.59 -15.14 -50.37
N TRP A 667 4.80 -15.68 -50.16
CA TRP A 667 6.03 -14.88 -50.04
C TRP A 667 6.43 -14.24 -51.37
N VAL A 668 6.28 -14.98 -52.47
CA VAL A 668 6.55 -14.46 -53.83
C VAL A 668 5.51 -13.39 -54.20
N ARG A 669 4.23 -13.59 -53.90
CA ARG A 669 3.17 -12.59 -54.10
C ARG A 669 3.42 -11.34 -53.27
N LEU A 670 3.77 -11.49 -52.00
CA LEU A 670 4.10 -10.36 -51.12
C LEU A 670 5.21 -9.52 -51.73
N ALA A 671 6.34 -10.14 -52.06
CA ALA A 671 7.48 -9.45 -52.68
C ALA A 671 7.12 -8.83 -54.04
N THR A 672 6.32 -9.51 -54.87
CA THR A 672 5.85 -9.00 -56.16
C THR A 672 5.02 -7.72 -55.98
N VAL A 673 4.07 -7.73 -55.05
CA VAL A 673 3.21 -6.58 -54.77
C VAL A 673 4.01 -5.43 -54.13
N MET A 674 4.93 -5.73 -53.21
CA MET A 674 5.87 -4.75 -52.66
C MET A 674 6.70 -4.06 -53.75
N LEU A 675 7.27 -4.83 -54.67
CA LEU A 675 8.10 -4.34 -55.77
C LEU A 675 7.32 -3.54 -56.83
N THR A 676 6.00 -3.76 -56.93
CA THR A 676 5.14 -3.08 -57.92
C THR A 676 4.42 -1.85 -57.36
N ARG A 677 4.03 -1.85 -56.08
CA ARG A 677 3.19 -0.80 -55.47
C ARG A 677 3.96 0.24 -54.65
N CYS A 678 5.12 -0.06 -54.11
CA CYS A 678 5.92 0.91 -53.35
C CYS A 678 6.61 1.91 -54.30
N THR A 679 6.37 3.21 -54.12
CA THR A 679 6.82 4.27 -55.04
C THR A 679 8.31 4.58 -54.98
N THR A 680 8.93 4.57 -56.16
CA THR A 680 10.13 5.23 -56.75
C THR A 680 11.14 6.07 -55.95
N GLU A 681 10.93 6.47 -54.68
CA GLU A 681 11.84 7.38 -53.98
C GLU A 681 13.13 6.70 -53.45
N ASN A 682 13.12 5.38 -53.19
CA ASN A 682 14.32 4.67 -52.75
C ASN A 682 14.32 3.16 -53.11
N LYS A 683 14.57 2.84 -54.39
CA LYS A 683 14.58 1.45 -54.90
C LYS A 683 15.53 0.53 -54.15
N ASP A 684 16.68 1.04 -53.71
CA ASP A 684 17.69 0.26 -52.99
C ASP A 684 17.22 -0.19 -51.61
N ALA A 685 16.38 0.60 -50.93
CA ALA A 685 15.78 0.22 -49.65
C ALA A 685 14.80 -0.95 -49.84
N LEU A 686 14.00 -0.91 -50.90
CA LEU A 686 13.03 -1.96 -51.23
C LEU A 686 13.72 -3.30 -51.52
N GLY A 687 14.83 -3.28 -52.28
CA GLY A 687 15.63 -4.48 -52.52
C GLY A 687 16.26 -5.06 -51.24
N LYS A 688 16.65 -4.21 -50.29
CA LYS A 688 17.15 -4.63 -48.97
C LYS A 688 16.06 -5.25 -48.09
N GLU A 689 14.84 -4.73 -48.13
CA GLU A 689 13.72 -5.31 -47.40
C GLU A 689 13.33 -6.70 -47.97
N VAL A 690 13.33 -6.89 -49.29
CA VAL A 690 13.11 -8.23 -49.88
C VAL A 690 14.20 -9.22 -49.45
N LEU A 691 15.47 -8.79 -49.44
CA LEU A 691 16.58 -9.59 -48.89
C LEU A 691 16.35 -9.97 -47.42
N LYS A 692 15.96 -9.00 -46.60
CA LYS A 692 15.69 -9.19 -45.16
C LYS A 692 14.53 -10.17 -44.94
N LEU A 693 13.48 -10.08 -45.76
CA LEU A 693 12.37 -11.03 -45.76
C LEU A 693 12.87 -12.45 -46.06
N CYS A 694 13.59 -12.67 -47.15
CA CYS A 694 14.12 -14.01 -47.47
C CYS A 694 15.04 -14.55 -46.37
N ARG A 695 15.94 -13.71 -45.83
CA ARG A 695 16.86 -14.09 -44.74
C ARG A 695 16.14 -14.46 -43.45
N SER A 696 15.01 -13.82 -43.16
CA SER A 696 14.19 -14.16 -41.97
C SER A 696 13.56 -15.55 -42.06
N LEU A 697 13.48 -16.15 -43.25
CA LEU A 697 12.95 -17.49 -43.48
C LEU A 697 14.05 -18.57 -43.39
N TYR A 698 15.33 -18.18 -43.35
CA TYR A 698 16.41 -19.14 -43.21
C TYR A 698 16.31 -19.87 -41.87
N HIS A 699 16.57 -21.17 -41.89
CA HIS A 699 16.44 -22.06 -40.72
C HIS A 699 15.00 -22.25 -40.19
N THR A 700 13.98 -21.87 -40.98
CA THR A 700 12.56 -22.13 -40.66
C THR A 700 11.97 -23.16 -41.63
N GLU A 701 10.85 -23.79 -41.26
CA GLU A 701 10.07 -24.66 -42.16
C GLU A 701 9.49 -23.91 -43.38
N GLN A 702 9.53 -22.57 -43.38
CA GLN A 702 9.02 -21.70 -44.45
C GLN A 702 10.10 -21.29 -45.46
N MET A 703 11.28 -21.92 -45.43
CA MET A 703 12.38 -21.62 -46.35
C MET A 703 11.94 -21.78 -47.82
N LEU A 704 12.22 -20.77 -48.64
CA LEU A 704 11.79 -20.74 -50.03
C LEU A 704 12.55 -21.77 -50.89
N PRO A 705 11.85 -22.54 -51.74
CA PRO A 705 12.48 -23.40 -52.74
C PRO A 705 13.33 -22.59 -53.73
N ALA A 706 14.36 -23.23 -54.30
CA ALA A 706 15.28 -22.59 -55.26
C ALA A 706 14.56 -21.94 -56.45
N GLU A 707 13.44 -22.53 -56.91
CA GLU A 707 12.62 -22.00 -58.00
C GLU A 707 11.92 -20.68 -57.62
N CYS A 708 11.44 -20.56 -56.37
CA CYS A 708 10.88 -19.31 -55.84
C CYS A 708 11.95 -18.24 -55.68
N VAL A 709 13.15 -18.61 -55.21
CA VAL A 709 14.30 -17.69 -55.13
C VAL A 709 14.69 -17.18 -56.52
N LYS A 710 14.70 -18.06 -57.54
CA LYS A 710 14.96 -17.68 -58.93
C LYS A 710 13.94 -16.66 -59.44
N GLU A 711 12.66 -16.87 -59.16
CA GLU A 711 11.59 -15.94 -59.55
C GLU A 711 11.72 -14.57 -58.84
N LEU A 712 11.99 -14.57 -57.53
CA LEU A 712 12.27 -13.33 -56.79
C LEU A 712 13.47 -12.57 -57.35
N CYS A 713 14.53 -13.29 -57.72
CA CYS A 713 15.70 -12.69 -58.36
C CYS A 713 15.34 -12.08 -59.72
N SER A 714 14.53 -12.77 -60.52
CA SER A 714 13.97 -12.24 -61.77
C SER A 714 13.22 -10.93 -61.50
N LEU A 715 12.30 -10.90 -60.52
CA LEU A 715 11.53 -9.69 -60.16
C LEU A 715 12.42 -8.51 -59.74
N LEU A 716 13.45 -8.77 -58.92
CA LEU A 716 14.43 -7.75 -58.52
C LEU A 716 15.21 -7.21 -59.73
N LEU A 717 15.64 -8.09 -60.64
CA LEU A 717 16.35 -7.70 -61.86
C LEU A 717 15.47 -6.86 -62.80
N HIS A 718 14.18 -7.17 -62.94
CA HIS A 718 13.22 -6.35 -63.69
C HIS A 718 13.11 -4.92 -63.14
N GLN A 719 13.34 -4.73 -61.84
CA GLN A 719 13.37 -3.40 -61.19
C GLN A 719 14.76 -2.73 -61.21
N ALA A 720 15.73 -3.31 -61.90
CA ALA A 720 17.14 -2.90 -61.94
C ALA A 720 17.88 -3.00 -60.58
N LEU A 721 17.46 -3.92 -59.70
CA LEU A 721 18.06 -4.17 -58.38
C LEU A 721 19.05 -5.36 -58.42
N LEU A 722 20.18 -5.14 -59.10
CA LEU A 722 21.19 -6.18 -59.33
C LEU A 722 21.90 -6.64 -58.04
N LEU A 723 22.28 -5.71 -57.15
CA LEU A 723 23.03 -6.07 -55.94
C LEU A 723 22.20 -6.97 -54.99
N PRO A 724 20.92 -6.67 -54.68
CA PRO A 724 20.07 -7.57 -53.91
C PRO A 724 19.86 -8.95 -54.55
N SER A 725 19.67 -9.00 -55.88
CA SER A 725 19.49 -10.28 -56.57
C SER A 725 20.74 -11.16 -56.51
N LEU A 726 21.93 -10.57 -56.70
CA LEU A 726 23.20 -11.31 -56.61
C LEU A 726 23.42 -11.90 -55.21
N LYS A 727 23.06 -11.15 -54.15
CA LYS A 727 23.15 -11.65 -52.78
C LYS A 727 22.22 -12.84 -52.53
N LEU A 728 20.95 -12.74 -52.95
CA LEU A 728 20.00 -13.85 -52.82
C LEU A 728 20.44 -15.11 -53.56
N LEU A 729 20.97 -14.96 -54.77
CA LEU A 729 21.46 -16.09 -55.56
C LEU A 729 22.65 -16.78 -54.90
N LEU A 730 23.58 -16.02 -54.30
CA LEU A 730 24.80 -16.53 -53.66
C LEU A 730 24.60 -17.05 -52.24
N GLU A 731 23.51 -16.65 -51.57
CA GLU A 731 23.12 -17.18 -50.26
C GLU A 731 22.43 -18.54 -50.35
N SER A 732 21.97 -18.92 -51.55
CA SER A 732 21.39 -20.23 -51.79
C SER A 732 22.45 -21.34 -51.72
N GLN A 733 22.05 -22.54 -51.31
CA GLN A 733 22.92 -23.73 -51.41
C GLN A 733 22.88 -24.37 -52.81
N ASP A 734 22.07 -23.83 -53.72
CA ASP A 734 21.88 -24.38 -55.07
C ASP A 734 22.97 -23.94 -56.06
N ALA A 735 23.64 -24.92 -56.66
CA ALA A 735 24.72 -24.68 -57.62
C ALA A 735 24.24 -24.03 -58.94
N GLY A 736 22.97 -24.23 -59.31
CA GLY A 736 22.36 -23.61 -60.49
C GLY A 736 22.10 -22.11 -60.28
N LEU A 737 21.67 -21.71 -59.09
CA LEU A 737 21.53 -20.29 -58.72
C LEU A 737 22.89 -19.58 -58.64
N HIS A 738 23.95 -20.26 -58.16
CA HIS A 738 25.32 -19.75 -58.23
C HIS A 738 25.81 -19.55 -59.67
N ALA A 739 25.44 -20.44 -60.59
CA ALA A 739 25.75 -20.27 -62.01
C ALA A 739 25.05 -19.03 -62.60
N LEU A 740 23.77 -18.83 -62.26
CA LEU A 740 23.01 -17.64 -62.67
C LEU A 740 23.62 -16.35 -62.09
N ALA A 741 24.07 -16.37 -60.83
CA ALA A 741 24.76 -15.23 -60.23
C ALA A 741 26.03 -14.87 -61.02
N LEU A 742 26.79 -15.87 -61.47
CA LEU A 742 27.99 -15.66 -62.28
C LEU A 742 27.68 -15.12 -63.67
N GLU A 743 26.61 -15.56 -64.32
CA GLU A 743 26.15 -14.99 -65.59
C GLU A 743 25.86 -13.49 -65.43
N HIS A 744 25.20 -13.09 -64.34
CA HIS A 744 24.96 -11.68 -64.06
C HIS A 744 26.24 -10.91 -63.71
N VAL A 745 27.15 -11.49 -62.92
CA VAL A 745 28.45 -10.89 -62.57
C VAL A 745 29.34 -10.69 -63.80
N THR A 746 29.35 -11.65 -64.73
CA THR A 746 30.13 -11.57 -65.98
C THR A 746 29.56 -10.56 -66.96
N ALA A 747 28.24 -10.31 -66.94
CA ALA A 747 27.58 -9.31 -67.77
C ALA A 747 27.85 -7.85 -67.33
N VAL A 748 28.35 -7.62 -66.11
CA VAL A 748 28.67 -6.27 -65.61
C VAL A 748 29.98 -5.76 -66.22
N ALA A 749 29.91 -4.65 -66.96
CA ALA A 749 31.08 -4.02 -67.56
C ALA A 749 31.86 -3.09 -66.59
N GLN A 750 31.18 -2.46 -65.62
CA GLN A 750 31.80 -1.54 -64.65
C GLN A 750 31.26 -1.77 -63.24
N VAL A 751 32.17 -1.84 -62.27
CA VAL A 751 31.84 -2.06 -60.86
C VAL A 751 31.73 -0.73 -60.11
N ASN A 752 30.59 -0.50 -59.45
CA ASN A 752 30.28 0.68 -58.67
C ASN A 752 29.47 0.31 -57.40
N ASP A 753 29.13 1.30 -56.58
CA ASP A 753 28.47 1.08 -55.29
C ASP A 753 27.03 0.52 -55.41
N SER A 754 26.42 0.58 -56.61
CA SER A 754 25.07 0.04 -56.86
C SER A 754 25.06 -1.45 -57.24
N ASN A 755 26.20 -2.02 -57.64
CA ASN A 755 26.32 -3.42 -58.06
C ASN A 755 27.36 -4.22 -57.27
N CYS A 756 28.12 -3.57 -56.38
CA CYS A 756 29.15 -4.22 -55.58
C CYS A 756 29.32 -3.55 -54.23
N ASP A 757 29.28 -4.35 -53.17
CA ASP A 757 29.60 -3.94 -51.81
C ASP A 757 30.44 -5.01 -51.09
N PRO A 758 31.00 -4.72 -49.89
CA PRO A 758 31.84 -5.67 -49.16
C PRO A 758 31.14 -6.99 -48.81
N GLU A 759 29.82 -6.97 -48.64
CA GLU A 759 29.01 -8.16 -48.34
C GLU A 759 28.96 -9.10 -49.55
N LEU A 760 28.65 -8.58 -50.75
CA LEU A 760 28.67 -9.38 -51.98
C LEU A 760 30.04 -10.02 -52.24
N LEU A 761 31.11 -9.26 -52.02
CA LEU A 761 32.49 -9.76 -52.17
C LEU A 761 32.78 -10.91 -51.21
N SER A 762 32.27 -10.84 -49.98
CA SER A 762 32.39 -11.91 -48.98
C SER A 762 31.62 -13.16 -49.43
N LEU A 763 30.38 -13.00 -49.92
CA LEU A 763 29.55 -14.10 -50.41
C LEU A 763 30.18 -14.82 -51.62
N LEU A 764 30.78 -14.07 -52.56
CA LEU A 764 31.51 -14.65 -53.69
C LEU A 764 32.72 -15.48 -53.25
N LEU A 765 33.42 -15.06 -52.19
CA LEU A 765 34.53 -15.81 -51.60
C LEU A 765 34.04 -17.05 -50.85
N ASP A 766 32.99 -16.92 -50.04
CA ASP A 766 32.38 -18.03 -49.31
C ASP A 766 31.83 -19.12 -50.26
N ALA A 767 31.23 -18.72 -51.38
CA ALA A 767 30.77 -19.61 -52.45
C ALA A 767 31.90 -20.20 -53.31
N LYS A 768 33.18 -19.90 -53.00
CA LYS A 768 34.39 -20.35 -53.71
C LYS A 768 34.42 -19.97 -55.20
N LEU A 769 33.88 -18.81 -55.54
CA LEU A 769 33.73 -18.35 -56.93
C LEU A 769 34.86 -17.43 -57.43
N LEU A 770 35.90 -17.22 -56.63
CA LEU A 770 37.03 -16.34 -56.94
C LEU A 770 37.65 -16.59 -58.33
N VAL A 771 37.95 -17.86 -58.63
CA VAL A 771 38.57 -18.28 -59.90
C VAL A 771 37.70 -17.89 -61.10
N LYS A 772 36.37 -18.08 -60.98
CA LYS A 772 35.42 -17.76 -62.05
C LYS A 772 35.22 -16.25 -62.23
N CYS A 773 35.66 -15.44 -61.27
CA CYS A 773 35.59 -13.99 -61.35
C CYS A 773 36.84 -13.34 -61.95
N VAL A 774 37.92 -14.08 -62.24
CA VAL A 774 39.21 -13.52 -62.71
C VAL A 774 39.06 -12.66 -63.96
N SER A 775 38.19 -13.07 -64.88
CA SER A 775 37.91 -12.34 -66.13
C SER A 775 36.91 -11.20 -65.99
N THR A 776 36.38 -10.93 -64.79
CA THR A 776 35.35 -9.93 -64.53
C THR A 776 35.92 -8.70 -63.82
N PRO A 777 35.28 -7.52 -63.92
CA PRO A 777 35.74 -6.32 -63.23
C PRO A 777 35.62 -6.40 -61.70
N PHE A 778 35.03 -7.47 -61.16
CA PHE A 778 34.97 -7.72 -59.71
C PHE A 778 36.29 -8.27 -59.14
N TYR A 779 37.15 -8.89 -59.95
CA TYR A 779 38.38 -9.52 -59.46
C TYR A 779 39.31 -8.57 -58.68
N PRO A 780 39.62 -7.34 -59.15
CA PRO A 780 40.45 -6.41 -58.38
C PRO A 780 39.82 -6.01 -57.04
N ARG A 781 38.48 -5.88 -56.98
CA ARG A 781 37.75 -5.54 -55.75
C ARG A 781 37.71 -6.72 -54.78
N LEU A 782 37.56 -7.96 -55.28
CA LEU A 782 37.64 -9.20 -54.48
C LEU A 782 39.02 -9.34 -53.83
N VAL A 783 40.09 -9.14 -54.61
CA VAL A 783 41.47 -9.18 -54.08
C VAL A 783 41.68 -8.08 -53.04
N GLN A 784 41.20 -6.86 -53.29
CA GLN A 784 41.32 -5.77 -52.32
C GLN A 784 40.54 -6.06 -51.02
N HIS A 785 39.33 -6.61 -51.11
CA HIS A 785 38.49 -6.95 -49.96
C HIS A 785 39.09 -8.09 -49.13
N LEU A 786 39.57 -9.15 -49.80
CA LEU A 786 40.28 -10.27 -49.17
C LEU A 786 41.49 -9.79 -48.36
N LEU A 787 42.22 -8.79 -48.87
CA LEU A 787 43.41 -8.23 -48.22
C LEU A 787 43.11 -7.16 -47.16
N ALA A 788 41.94 -6.50 -47.24
CA ALA A 788 41.53 -5.42 -46.33
C ALA A 788 40.68 -5.91 -45.14
N GLY A 789 40.28 -7.18 -45.13
CA GLY A 789 39.36 -7.74 -44.13
C GLY A 789 39.85 -7.61 -42.68
N PRO A 790 39.05 -7.04 -41.75
CA PRO A 790 39.40 -6.92 -40.34
C PRO A 790 39.30 -8.23 -39.54
N GLN A 791 38.83 -9.33 -40.16
CA GLN A 791 38.75 -10.66 -39.55
C GLN A 791 39.93 -11.51 -40.02
N GLN A 792 41.05 -11.47 -39.30
CA GLN A 792 42.16 -12.40 -39.52
C GLN A 792 41.65 -13.85 -39.40
N GLY A 793 41.62 -14.58 -40.51
CA GLY A 793 41.43 -16.04 -40.53
C GLY A 793 40.23 -16.61 -41.30
N ARG A 794 39.33 -15.81 -41.89
CA ARG A 794 38.13 -16.36 -42.58
C ARG A 794 38.44 -16.97 -43.96
N TRP A 795 39.35 -16.37 -44.72
CA TRP A 795 39.76 -16.86 -46.04
C TRP A 795 41.27 -16.97 -46.12
N ASP A 796 41.78 -18.15 -46.47
CA ASP A 796 43.21 -18.37 -46.65
C ASP A 796 43.66 -17.89 -48.04
N ALA A 797 44.43 -16.81 -48.06
CA ALA A 797 45.00 -16.26 -49.28
C ALA A 797 45.96 -17.23 -49.98
N GLU A 798 46.64 -18.11 -49.24
CA GLU A 798 47.53 -19.12 -49.80
C GLU A 798 46.74 -20.27 -50.44
N GLU A 799 45.63 -20.70 -49.81
CA GLU A 799 44.69 -21.66 -50.40
C GLU A 799 44.01 -21.12 -51.66
N LEU A 800 43.55 -19.88 -51.64
CA LEU A 800 42.92 -19.25 -52.81
C LEU A 800 43.94 -19.02 -53.94
N ALA A 801 45.21 -18.75 -53.62
CA ALA A 801 46.29 -18.73 -54.61
C ALA A 801 46.55 -20.12 -55.21
N ARG A 802 46.51 -21.21 -54.42
CA ARG A 802 46.54 -22.59 -54.92
C ARG A 802 45.40 -22.89 -55.87
N HIS A 803 44.18 -22.46 -55.56
CA HIS A 803 43.02 -22.62 -56.46
C HIS A 803 43.17 -21.83 -57.77
N LEU A 804 43.70 -20.61 -57.72
CA LEU A 804 43.97 -19.80 -58.93
C LEU A 804 45.03 -20.47 -59.83
N ARG A 805 46.13 -20.96 -59.26
CA ARG A 805 47.16 -21.69 -60.02
C ARG A 805 46.62 -22.99 -60.61
N GLY A 806 45.86 -23.76 -59.83
CA GLY A 806 45.21 -24.99 -60.29
C GLY A 806 44.26 -24.78 -61.47
N ALA A 807 43.72 -23.57 -61.62
CA ALA A 807 42.88 -23.15 -62.74
C ALA A 807 43.64 -22.47 -63.90
N GLY A 808 44.98 -22.41 -63.85
CA GLY A 808 45.82 -21.83 -64.90
C GLY A 808 46.11 -20.33 -64.78
N HIS A 809 45.72 -19.69 -63.67
CA HIS A 809 45.94 -18.25 -63.43
C HIS A 809 47.19 -18.02 -62.55
N GLU A 810 48.38 -18.36 -63.06
CA GLU A 810 49.63 -18.34 -62.30
C GLU A 810 50.07 -16.92 -61.88
N ALA A 811 49.91 -15.94 -62.76
CA ALA A 811 50.31 -14.56 -62.49
C ALA A 811 49.41 -13.91 -61.42
N GLU A 812 48.13 -14.20 -61.48
CA GLU A 812 47.10 -13.77 -60.52
C GLU A 812 47.32 -14.39 -59.13
N ALA A 813 47.63 -15.70 -59.09
CA ALA A 813 47.96 -16.42 -57.85
C ALA A 813 49.18 -15.81 -57.15
N GLY A 814 50.27 -15.58 -57.88
CA GLY A 814 51.47 -14.96 -57.33
C GLY A 814 51.29 -13.49 -56.97
N SER A 815 50.48 -12.74 -57.71
CA SER A 815 50.11 -11.36 -57.38
C SER A 815 49.33 -11.28 -56.06
N LEU A 816 48.38 -12.20 -55.84
CA LEU A 816 47.64 -12.32 -54.58
C LEU A 816 48.57 -12.62 -53.39
N LEU A 817 49.51 -13.56 -53.53
CA LEU A 817 50.47 -13.91 -52.48
C LEU A 817 51.41 -12.76 -52.12
N LEU A 818 51.98 -12.09 -53.14
CA LEU A 818 52.82 -10.91 -52.92
C LEU A 818 52.02 -9.84 -52.18
N ALA A 819 50.73 -9.71 -52.49
CA ALA A 819 49.85 -8.77 -51.84
C ALA A 819 49.51 -9.14 -50.39
N ALA A 820 49.21 -10.42 -50.12
CA ALA A 820 48.93 -10.95 -48.79
C ALA A 820 50.13 -10.83 -47.84
N ARG A 821 51.35 -11.03 -48.36
CA ARG A 821 52.61 -10.89 -47.60
C ARG A 821 53.08 -9.45 -47.41
N GLY A 822 52.27 -8.45 -47.76
CA GLY A 822 52.58 -7.04 -47.53
C GLY A 822 53.63 -6.44 -48.46
N THR A 823 53.96 -7.09 -49.59
CA THR A 823 54.97 -6.60 -50.54
C THR A 823 54.56 -5.24 -51.09
N HIS A 824 55.46 -4.25 -51.13
CA HIS A 824 55.14 -2.90 -51.62
C HIS A 824 54.63 -2.92 -53.09
N ARG A 825 53.63 -2.09 -53.44
CA ARG A 825 53.00 -2.10 -54.79
C ARG A 825 54.01 -1.96 -55.94
N ALA A 826 55.06 -1.16 -55.75
CA ALA A 826 56.12 -0.96 -56.75
C ALA A 826 56.93 -2.24 -57.07
N LEU A 827 56.90 -3.24 -56.19
CA LEU A 827 57.60 -4.52 -56.34
C LEU A 827 56.68 -5.66 -56.83
N ARG A 828 55.39 -5.38 -57.09
CA ARG A 828 54.41 -6.36 -57.59
C ARG A 828 54.32 -6.31 -59.13
N THR A 829 55.45 -6.55 -59.80
CA THR A 829 55.51 -6.64 -61.27
C THR A 829 55.03 -8.00 -61.78
N PHE A 830 54.70 -8.10 -63.07
CA PHE A 830 54.25 -9.36 -63.67
C PHE A 830 55.29 -10.49 -63.52
N SER A 831 56.58 -10.21 -63.76
CA SER A 831 57.66 -11.20 -63.62
C SER A 831 57.84 -11.66 -62.17
N THR A 832 57.75 -10.74 -61.20
CA THR A 832 57.80 -11.09 -59.77
C THR A 832 56.58 -11.88 -59.32
N ALA A 833 55.39 -11.59 -59.87
CA ALA A 833 54.18 -12.36 -59.58
C ALA A 833 54.27 -13.78 -60.14
N LEU A 834 54.72 -13.95 -61.39
CA LEU A 834 54.92 -15.28 -61.99
C LEU A 834 55.94 -16.12 -61.18
N GLY A 835 57.05 -15.52 -60.78
CA GLY A 835 58.06 -16.17 -59.95
C GLY A 835 57.54 -16.54 -58.55
N ALA A 836 56.79 -15.65 -57.91
CA ALA A 836 56.14 -15.92 -56.62
C ALA A 836 55.10 -17.05 -56.72
N GLY A 837 54.30 -17.08 -57.78
CA GLY A 837 53.31 -18.13 -58.03
C GLY A 837 53.92 -19.50 -58.30
N GLN A 838 55.15 -19.57 -58.85
CA GLN A 838 55.87 -20.83 -59.07
C GLN A 838 56.61 -21.33 -57.82
N HIS A 839 57.07 -20.41 -56.97
CA HIS A 839 57.89 -20.73 -55.79
C HIS A 839 57.11 -20.89 -54.49
N TRP A 840 55.94 -20.24 -54.33
CA TRP A 840 55.21 -20.17 -53.06
C TRP A 840 53.86 -20.88 -53.07
N VAL A 841 53.29 -21.15 -54.25
CA VAL A 841 52.13 -22.02 -54.47
C VAL A 841 52.65 -23.34 -55.00
#